data_AF-A0A813J7C5-F1
#
_entry.id   AF-A0A813J7C5-F1
#
_cell.length_a   1.000
_cell.length_b   1.000
_cell.length_c   1.000
_cell.angle_alpha   90.00
_cell.angle_beta   90.00
_cell.angle_gamma   90.00
#
_symmetry.space_group_name_H-M   'P 1'
#
loop_
_entity.id
_entity.type
_entity.pdbx_description
1 polymer ?
#
loop_
_entity_poly.entity_id
_entity_poly.type
_entity_poly.pdbx_seq_one_letter_code
_entity_poly.pdbx_strand_id
1 'polypeptide(L)'
;MAGSGECEDDEILQLLPPPTSFCCPITQHLMLDPVAAADGQVYERTAIEEWFRRCNGSLRSPMTNLPLPTVLLAPNRALQRAIEEYLHGRPELVRKELDRASVAEAVRLWAEELQSAKIAKKQDLLKARAALAELRQPLAKLREALAAGEQAATEFENKLCAAEAAVGVESTAAVRSSAAPSAAQPSASPPSNSSRSRDRSRNGDNELLLPAFAGGQQQLGFGMWQVFSTDFAFAAVKENGSVVTWGNADYGGDSESVQPQLSSGVRQVFPTRMAFAAVKENGSLVTWGNAEDGGDSESVQPQLSSGVRQVFSTRTAFAAVKENGSVVTWGNAGGGGDSQGIQQQLSSGVRQVFSTRAAFAAVKENGSVVTWGKAEEGGDSRILQQQLSSGVRQVFSTDFAFAAVKENGSVITWGRADYGGDSRILQQQLSSGVRQVFSTRAAFAAVKENGSVVTWGKADYGGDSESVQPQLSSGVRKVFSTRTAFAAVKENGSVVTWGNAEDGGDSRTLQQQLSSGVRQVFSTRVAFAAVKENGSVVTWGNAEDGGDSRILQQQLSSGVRQVFSTDIAFAAVKENGSVVTWGHADCGGDSESVQQQLSSGVRQVFSTRMAFAAVKENGSVVTWGNAGGGGDSQGIQQQLSSG
;
A
#
# COMPACT_ATOMS: atom_id res chain seq x y z
N MET A 1 17.14 44.34 48.27
CA MET A 1 18.52 43.80 48.21
C MET A 1 18.45 42.76 47.07
N ALA A 2 19.07 42.98 45.91
CA ALA A 2 20.50 42.83 45.64
C ALA A 2 21.00 41.43 46.05
N GLY A 3 21.55 40.56 45.18
CA GLY A 3 21.76 40.64 43.72
C GLY A 3 22.94 39.73 43.31
N SER A 4 22.92 39.14 42.09
CA SER A 4 23.96 38.28 41.46
C SER A 4 24.39 37.01 42.24
N GLY A 5 24.81 35.89 41.61
CA GLY A 5 24.91 35.52 40.20
C GLY A 5 25.92 34.36 40.03
N GLU A 6 25.70 33.49 39.03
CA GLU A 6 26.69 32.50 38.48
C GLU A 6 27.09 31.32 39.41
N CYS A 7 27.41 30.10 38.94
CA CYS A 7 27.23 29.46 37.63
C CYS A 7 27.31 27.91 37.75
N GLU A 8 26.96 27.22 36.66
CA GLU A 8 27.45 25.88 36.24
C GLU A 8 27.21 24.64 37.13
N ASP A 9 26.29 23.78 36.65
CA ASP A 9 26.45 22.31 36.65
C ASP A 9 25.60 21.69 35.50
N ASP A 10 25.54 22.41 34.37
CA ASP A 10 24.92 21.97 33.12
C ASP A 10 26.02 21.37 32.22
N GLU A 11 26.76 20.39 32.75
CA GLU A 11 27.86 19.75 32.01
C GLU A 11 27.29 18.74 31.00
N ILE A 12 26.89 19.29 29.85
CA ILE A 12 26.77 18.60 28.57
C ILE A 12 27.90 17.58 28.48
N LEU A 13 27.57 16.30 28.29
CA LEU A 13 28.53 15.29 27.83
C LEU A 13 28.99 15.68 26.42
N GLN A 14 29.96 16.60 26.36
CA GLN A 14 30.69 16.94 25.16
C GLN A 14 31.50 15.70 24.79
N LEU A 15 30.91 14.86 23.94
CA LEU A 15 31.62 13.85 23.16
C LEU A 15 32.72 14.58 22.41
N LEU A 16 33.93 14.61 23.01
CA LEU A 16 35.11 15.24 22.42
C LEU A 16 35.20 14.74 20.97
N PRO A 17 35.13 15.63 19.97
CA PRO A 17 35.06 15.22 18.57
C PRO A 17 36.31 14.39 18.24
N PRO A 18 36.23 13.46 17.28
CA PRO A 18 37.39 12.66 16.91
C PRO A 18 38.57 13.57 16.55
N PRO A 19 39.80 13.25 16.99
CA PRO A 19 40.98 14.02 16.63
C PRO A 19 41.01 14.24 15.12
N THR A 20 41.20 15.48 14.66
CA THR A 20 41.16 15.81 13.22
C THR A 20 42.21 15.05 12.42
N SER A 21 43.30 14.59 13.06
CA SER A 21 44.30 13.67 12.52
C SER A 21 43.77 12.28 12.14
N PHE A 22 42.60 11.88 12.63
CA PHE A 22 41.94 10.61 12.31
C PHE A 22 40.86 10.77 11.23
N CYS A 23 40.49 12.02 10.90
CA CYS A 23 39.50 12.31 9.87
C CYS A 23 40.17 12.47 8.49
N CYS A 24 39.60 11.84 7.47
CA CYS A 24 39.99 12.03 6.08
C CYS A 24 39.72 13.48 5.68
N PRO A 25 40.70 14.22 5.12
CA PRO A 25 40.46 15.62 4.77
C PRO A 25 39.48 15.84 3.61
N ILE A 26 39.20 14.83 2.78
CA ILE A 26 38.21 14.91 1.69
C ILE A 26 36.79 14.75 2.24
N THR A 27 36.55 13.74 3.09
CA THR A 27 35.20 13.41 3.57
C THR A 27 34.85 14.04 4.92
N GLN A 28 35.85 14.54 5.65
CA GLN A 28 35.73 15.04 7.03
C GLN A 28 35.16 13.97 7.99
N HIS A 29 35.39 12.69 7.68
CA HIS A 29 34.96 11.52 8.46
C HIS A 29 36.14 10.64 8.84
N LEU A 30 36.00 9.81 9.88
CA LEU A 30 37.04 8.89 10.33
C LEU A 30 37.52 7.97 9.21
N MET A 31 38.84 7.79 9.10
CA MET A 31 39.46 6.91 8.10
C MET A 31 39.38 5.44 8.54
N LEU A 32 38.93 4.56 7.64
CA LEU A 32 38.91 3.11 7.85
C LEU A 32 40.10 2.44 7.15
N ASP A 33 40.49 2.94 5.97
CA ASP A 33 41.71 2.59 5.26
C ASP A 33 42.54 3.86 4.97
N PRO A 34 43.27 4.38 5.99
CA PRO A 34 44.11 5.55 5.85
C PRO A 34 45.31 5.26 4.94
N VAL A 35 45.39 5.97 3.81
CA VAL A 35 46.48 5.89 2.83
C VAL A 35 47.21 7.22 2.68
N ALA A 36 48.53 7.18 2.65
CA ALA A 36 49.37 8.33 2.36
C ALA A 36 49.55 8.50 0.85
N ALA A 37 49.30 9.72 0.35
CA ALA A 37 49.70 10.13 -0.99
C ALA A 37 51.16 10.60 -1.02
N ALA A 38 51.71 10.84 -2.21
CA ALA A 38 53.12 11.20 -2.41
C ALA A 38 53.54 12.57 -1.83
N ASP A 39 52.59 13.40 -1.41
CA ASP A 39 52.80 14.65 -0.67
C ASP A 39 52.85 14.44 0.86
N GLY A 40 52.73 13.21 1.34
CA GLY A 40 52.69 12.85 2.76
C GLY A 40 51.34 13.09 3.44
N GLN A 41 50.31 13.58 2.72
CA GLN A 41 48.97 13.74 3.27
C GLN A 41 48.23 12.40 3.29
N VAL A 42 47.43 12.18 4.33
CA VAL A 42 46.72 10.91 4.55
C VAL A 42 45.23 11.09 4.31
N TYR A 43 44.64 10.15 3.59
CA TYR A 43 43.24 10.15 3.15
C TYR A 43 42.60 8.78 3.37
N GLU A 44 41.28 8.73 3.42
CA GLU A 44 40.53 7.49 3.23
C GLU A 44 40.72 7.01 1.77
N ARG A 45 41.14 5.77 1.56
CA ARG A 45 41.45 5.20 0.23
C ARG A 45 40.36 5.47 -0.80
N THR A 46 39.13 5.12 -0.44
CA THR A 46 38.00 5.21 -1.37
C THR A 46 37.76 6.65 -1.86
N ALA A 47 37.95 7.63 -0.97
CA ALA A 47 37.77 9.04 -1.26
C ALA A 47 38.87 9.62 -2.17
N ILE A 48 40.15 9.28 -1.93
CA ILE A 48 41.24 9.76 -2.78
C ILE A 48 41.25 9.08 -4.17
N GLU A 49 40.85 7.81 -4.25
CA GLU A 49 40.67 7.10 -5.53
C GLU A 49 39.50 7.66 -6.34
N GLU A 50 38.41 8.10 -5.69
CA GLU A 50 37.32 8.79 -6.38
C GLU A 50 37.70 10.21 -6.80
N TRP A 51 38.45 10.95 -5.98
CA TRP A 51 39.02 12.25 -6.36
C TRP A 51 39.83 12.16 -7.65
N PHE A 52 40.74 11.18 -7.76
CA PHE A 52 41.50 10.93 -8.99
C PHE A 52 40.59 10.58 -10.19
N ARG A 53 39.52 9.81 -9.99
CA ARG A 53 38.53 9.51 -11.03
C ARG A 53 37.76 10.76 -11.51
N ARG A 54 37.37 11.66 -10.59
CA ARG A 54 36.63 12.89 -10.93
C ARG A 54 37.49 13.96 -11.61
N CYS A 55 38.78 14.06 -11.25
CA CYS A 55 39.67 15.13 -11.74
C CYS A 55 40.23 14.93 -13.17
N ASN A 56 39.86 13.86 -13.86
CA ASN A 56 40.03 13.63 -15.31
C ASN A 56 41.38 14.10 -15.91
N GLY A 57 42.49 13.77 -15.25
CA GLY A 57 43.86 14.08 -15.68
C GLY A 57 44.60 15.15 -14.84
N SER A 58 43.93 15.88 -13.95
CA SER A 58 44.61 16.80 -13.03
C SER A 58 45.11 16.07 -11.78
N LEU A 59 46.37 15.65 -11.79
CA LEU A 59 47.04 15.03 -10.64
C LEU A 59 47.38 16.08 -9.58
N ARG A 60 46.42 16.43 -8.71
CA ARG A 60 46.62 17.37 -7.60
C ARG A 60 46.16 16.82 -6.26
N SER A 61 46.90 17.18 -5.22
CA SER A 61 46.56 16.93 -3.82
C SER A 61 45.24 17.63 -3.46
N PRO A 62 44.22 16.91 -2.92
CA PRO A 62 42.99 17.54 -2.45
C PRO A 62 43.22 18.58 -1.34
N MET A 63 44.26 18.41 -0.51
CA MET A 63 44.55 19.32 0.61
C MET A 63 45.43 20.51 0.25
N THR A 64 46.53 20.26 -0.47
CA THR A 64 47.51 21.32 -0.76
C THR A 64 47.28 21.99 -2.11
N ASN A 65 46.43 21.41 -2.96
CA ASN A 65 46.22 21.78 -4.37
C ASN A 65 47.52 21.75 -5.22
N LEU A 66 48.60 21.17 -4.70
CA LEU A 66 49.88 21.01 -5.39
C LEU A 66 49.85 19.80 -6.33
N PRO A 67 50.62 19.80 -7.44
CA PRO A 67 50.74 18.65 -8.31
C PRO A 67 51.32 17.43 -7.59
N LEU A 68 50.68 16.27 -7.73
CA LEU A 68 51.17 15.00 -7.22
C LEU A 68 52.02 14.29 -8.28
N PRO A 69 53.25 13.83 -7.96
CA PRO A 69 54.12 13.15 -8.94
C PRO A 69 53.65 11.73 -9.28
N THR A 70 52.73 11.15 -8.50
CA THR A 70 52.19 9.80 -8.73
C THR A 70 50.83 9.63 -8.05
N VAL A 71 50.03 8.66 -8.53
CA VAL A 71 48.78 8.18 -7.90
C VAL A 71 49.00 6.99 -6.95
N LEU A 72 50.24 6.55 -6.76
CA LEU A 72 50.54 5.43 -5.85
C LEU A 72 50.27 5.84 -4.39
N LEU A 73 49.45 5.04 -3.72
CA LEU A 73 48.97 5.26 -2.35
C LEU A 73 49.60 4.23 -1.41
N ALA A 74 50.29 4.71 -0.37
CA ALA A 74 50.94 3.85 0.61
C ALA A 74 50.02 3.61 1.84
N PRO A 75 49.69 2.36 2.22
CA PRO A 75 48.84 2.11 3.39
C PRO A 75 49.50 2.56 4.71
N ASN A 76 48.83 3.45 5.45
CA ASN A 76 49.31 3.94 6.74
C ASN A 76 48.79 3.05 7.89
N ARG A 77 49.34 1.85 7.98
CA ARG A 77 48.97 0.84 9.00
C ARG A 77 49.19 1.30 10.45
N ALA A 78 50.07 2.28 10.68
CA ALA A 78 50.30 2.84 12.01
C ALA A 78 49.11 3.73 12.43
N LEU A 79 48.64 4.60 11.53
CA LEU A 79 47.43 5.40 11.77
C LEU A 79 46.18 4.52 11.84
N GLN A 80 46.08 3.50 10.99
CA GLN A 80 44.96 2.55 11.00
C GLN A 80 44.79 1.91 12.39
N ARG A 81 45.86 1.36 12.97
CA ARG A 81 45.82 0.78 14.32
C ARG A 81 45.49 1.80 15.41
N ALA A 82 46.01 3.01 15.31
CA ALA A 82 45.69 4.08 16.28
C ALA A 82 44.19 4.47 16.22
N ILE A 83 43.58 4.44 15.04
CA ILE A 83 42.14 4.64 14.86
C ILE A 83 41.35 3.43 15.37
N GLU A 84 41.79 2.21 15.08
CA GLU A 84 41.18 0.97 15.59
C GLU A 84 41.18 0.93 17.14
N GLU A 85 42.29 1.26 17.78
CA GLU A 85 42.41 1.36 19.25
C GLU A 85 41.53 2.49 19.82
N TYR A 86 41.48 3.65 19.15
CA TYR A 86 40.60 4.76 19.52
C TYR A 86 39.11 4.40 19.45
N LEU A 87 38.71 3.66 18.39
CA LEU A 87 37.36 3.15 18.21
C LEU A 87 37.02 2.03 19.21
N HIS A 88 37.99 1.23 19.62
CA HIS A 88 37.80 0.19 20.65
C HIS A 88 37.40 0.78 22.01
N GLY A 89 37.87 1.99 22.32
CA GLY A 89 37.46 2.76 23.50
C GLY A 89 36.17 3.58 23.31
N ARG A 90 35.59 3.60 22.11
CA ARG A 90 34.43 4.45 21.72
C ARG A 90 33.47 3.73 20.75
N PRO A 91 32.80 2.65 21.19
CA PRO A 91 31.91 1.85 20.34
C PRO A 91 30.69 2.64 19.78
N GLU A 92 30.33 3.76 20.40
CA GLU A 92 29.28 4.67 19.91
C GLU A 92 29.63 5.32 18.55
N LEU A 93 30.91 5.54 18.27
CA LEU A 93 31.37 6.08 16.98
C LEU A 93 31.36 4.99 15.90
N VAL A 94 31.70 3.75 16.25
CA VAL A 94 31.67 2.58 15.35
C VAL A 94 30.25 2.35 14.83
N ARG A 95 29.26 2.38 15.73
CA ARG A 95 27.84 2.21 15.39
C ARG A 95 27.37 3.26 14.38
N LYS A 96 27.68 4.54 14.64
CA LYS A 96 27.27 5.67 13.81
C LYS A 96 27.83 5.66 12.37
N GLU A 97 29.03 5.10 12.16
CA GLU A 97 29.59 4.96 10.80
C GLU A 97 29.12 3.68 10.10
N LEU A 98 28.86 2.58 10.82
CA LEU A 98 28.18 1.40 10.27
C LEU A 98 26.77 1.73 9.77
N ASP A 99 26.00 2.47 10.57
CA ASP A 99 24.65 2.96 10.22
C ASP A 99 24.65 3.87 8.98
N ARG A 100 25.77 4.54 8.69
CA ARG A 100 25.93 5.36 7.47
C ARG A 100 26.34 4.54 6.26
N ALA A 101 27.23 3.57 6.43
CA ALA A 101 27.69 2.69 5.37
C ALA A 101 26.54 1.86 4.80
N SER A 102 25.70 1.28 5.66
CA SER A 102 24.53 0.49 5.26
C SER A 102 23.51 1.32 4.47
N VAL A 103 23.19 2.54 4.94
CA VAL A 103 22.27 3.46 4.24
C VAL A 103 22.83 3.90 2.89
N ALA A 104 24.13 4.22 2.80
CA ALA A 104 24.76 4.59 1.53
C ALA A 104 24.77 3.45 0.50
N GLU A 105 24.99 2.20 0.95
CA GLU A 105 24.97 1.02 0.09
C GLU A 105 23.55 0.67 -0.38
N ALA A 106 22.56 0.75 0.50
CA ALA A 106 21.15 0.56 0.15
C ALA A 106 20.67 1.60 -0.90
N VAL A 107 21.05 2.88 -0.72
CA VAL A 107 20.74 3.95 -1.68
C VAL A 107 21.40 3.69 -3.05
N ARG A 108 22.64 3.18 -3.08
CA ARG A 108 23.32 2.82 -4.33
C ARG A 108 22.58 1.70 -5.08
N LEU A 109 22.26 0.61 -4.39
CA LEU A 109 21.58 -0.55 -4.98
C LEU A 109 20.21 -0.16 -5.57
N TRP A 110 19.41 0.63 -4.85
CA TRP A 110 18.11 1.10 -5.34
C TRP A 110 18.22 2.09 -6.50
N ALA A 111 19.28 2.91 -6.56
CA ALA A 111 19.53 3.78 -7.71
C ALA A 111 19.82 2.96 -8.99
N GLU A 112 20.57 1.86 -8.87
CA GLU A 112 20.89 0.94 -9.97
C GLU A 112 19.67 0.17 -10.47
N GLU A 113 18.79 -0.31 -9.57
CA GLU A 113 17.51 -0.92 -9.94
C GLU A 113 16.60 0.08 -10.68
N LEU A 114 16.48 1.30 -10.16
CA LEU A 114 15.63 2.35 -10.73
C LEU A 114 16.15 2.83 -12.09
N GLN A 115 17.45 2.83 -12.30
CA GLN A 115 18.10 3.04 -13.60
C GLN A 115 17.75 1.90 -14.58
N SER A 116 17.84 0.65 -14.13
CA SER A 116 17.55 -0.55 -14.93
C SER A 116 16.09 -0.62 -15.37
N ALA A 117 15.15 -0.30 -14.47
CA ALA A 117 13.73 -0.22 -14.76
C ALA A 117 13.39 0.88 -15.79
N LYS A 118 14.08 2.04 -15.73
CA LYS A 118 13.95 3.10 -16.75
C LYS A 118 14.42 2.63 -18.13
N ILE A 119 15.52 1.88 -18.19
CA ILE A 119 16.06 1.32 -19.45
C ILE A 119 15.08 0.31 -20.06
N ALA A 120 14.57 -0.64 -19.27
CA ALA A 120 13.60 -1.63 -19.73
C ALA A 120 12.32 -0.96 -20.30
N LYS A 121 11.73 -0.01 -19.56
CA LYS A 121 10.54 0.73 -20.02
C LYS A 121 10.79 1.52 -21.31
N LYS A 122 12.00 2.04 -21.52
CA LYS A 122 12.40 2.72 -22.76
C LYS A 122 12.50 1.74 -23.94
N GLN A 123 13.00 0.52 -23.71
CA GLN A 123 13.05 -0.53 -24.75
C GLN A 123 11.64 -0.99 -25.16
N ASP A 124 10.74 -1.18 -24.21
CA ASP A 124 9.36 -1.60 -24.52
C ASP A 124 8.57 -0.50 -25.25
N LEU A 125 8.78 0.77 -24.90
CA LEU A 125 8.22 1.90 -25.66
C LEU A 125 8.72 1.95 -27.12
N LEU A 126 9.98 1.57 -27.36
CA LEU A 126 10.54 1.48 -28.72
C LEU A 126 9.93 0.31 -29.50
N LYS A 127 9.75 -0.87 -28.88
CA LYS A 127 9.04 -2.02 -29.49
C LYS A 127 7.59 -1.65 -29.86
N ALA A 128 6.88 -0.99 -28.94
CA ALA A 128 5.50 -0.54 -29.18
C ALA A 128 5.40 0.48 -30.33
N ARG A 129 6.36 1.42 -30.42
CA ARG A 129 6.46 2.36 -31.55
C ARG A 129 6.72 1.68 -32.89
N ALA A 130 7.55 0.63 -32.92
CA ALA A 130 7.77 -0.16 -34.13
C ALA A 130 6.50 -0.90 -34.56
N ALA A 131 5.82 -1.60 -33.63
CA ALA A 131 4.56 -2.28 -33.92
C ALA A 131 3.45 -1.35 -34.44
N LEU A 132 3.38 -0.11 -33.91
CA LEU A 132 2.45 0.91 -34.39
C LEU A 132 2.77 1.39 -35.82
N ALA A 133 4.06 1.39 -36.21
CA ALA A 133 4.49 1.76 -37.56
C ALA A 133 4.09 0.70 -38.60
N GLU A 134 4.23 -0.59 -38.28
CA GLU A 134 3.80 -1.70 -39.15
C GLU A 134 2.30 -1.68 -39.44
N LEU A 135 1.48 -1.33 -38.44
CA LEU A 135 0.02 -1.20 -38.59
C LEU A 135 -0.41 -0.03 -39.49
N ARG A 136 0.49 0.88 -39.87
CA ARG A 136 0.18 2.08 -40.67
C ARG A 136 -0.20 1.77 -42.12
N GLN A 137 0.43 0.77 -42.75
CA GLN A 137 0.08 0.37 -44.12
C GLN A 137 -1.28 -0.36 -44.22
N PRO A 138 -1.59 -1.36 -43.37
CA PRO A 138 -2.93 -1.97 -43.35
C PRO A 138 -4.05 -0.95 -43.11
N LEU A 139 -3.85 0.00 -42.20
CA LEU A 139 -4.84 1.03 -41.89
C LEU A 139 -5.07 2.00 -43.07
N ALA A 140 -4.04 2.30 -43.86
CA ALA A 140 -4.18 3.11 -45.08
C ALA A 140 -5.03 2.39 -46.14
N LYS A 141 -4.73 1.10 -46.41
CA LYS A 141 -5.50 0.27 -47.36
C LYS A 141 -6.97 0.12 -46.96
N LEU A 142 -7.26 -0.01 -45.67
CA LEU A 142 -8.64 -0.05 -45.16
C LEU A 142 -9.39 1.27 -45.39
N ARG A 143 -8.72 2.42 -45.28
CA ARG A 143 -9.32 3.73 -45.57
C ARG A 143 -9.59 3.94 -47.06
N GLU A 144 -8.67 3.51 -47.92
CA GLU A 144 -8.86 3.54 -49.37
C GLU A 144 -10.03 2.65 -49.80
N ALA A 145 -10.15 1.44 -49.24
CA ALA A 145 -11.27 0.53 -49.49
C ALA A 145 -12.62 1.10 -49.02
N LEU A 146 -12.64 1.79 -47.86
CA LEU A 146 -13.84 2.44 -47.34
C LEU A 146 -14.30 3.59 -48.27
N ALA A 147 -13.37 4.47 -48.68
CA ALA A 147 -13.66 5.58 -49.58
C ALA A 147 -14.14 5.10 -50.97
N ALA A 148 -13.58 4.01 -51.49
CA ALA A 148 -14.05 3.39 -52.73
C ALA A 148 -15.49 2.83 -52.60
N GLY A 149 -15.84 2.26 -51.44
CA GLY A 149 -17.19 1.81 -51.14
C GLY A 149 -18.21 2.96 -51.06
N GLU A 150 -17.84 4.06 -50.41
CA GLU A 150 -18.66 5.28 -50.33
C GLU A 150 -18.91 5.89 -51.73
N GLN A 151 -17.87 5.97 -52.58
CA GLN A 151 -18.00 6.42 -53.96
C GLN A 151 -18.93 5.52 -54.80
N ALA A 152 -18.79 4.20 -54.67
CA ALA A 152 -19.66 3.24 -55.37
C ALA A 152 -21.13 3.35 -54.94
N ALA A 153 -21.40 3.62 -53.66
CA ALA A 153 -22.75 3.87 -53.16
C ALA A 153 -23.34 5.16 -53.75
N THR A 154 -22.58 6.26 -53.78
CA THR A 154 -23.01 7.52 -54.40
C THR A 154 -23.25 7.37 -55.90
N GLU A 155 -22.44 6.57 -56.60
CA GLU A 155 -22.64 6.29 -58.03
C GLU A 155 -23.89 5.43 -58.30
N PHE A 156 -24.24 4.53 -57.37
CA PHE A 156 -25.47 3.73 -57.43
C PHE A 156 -26.72 4.60 -57.21
N GLU A 157 -26.72 5.50 -56.22
CA GLU A 157 -27.81 6.46 -56.00
C GLU A 157 -28.01 7.39 -57.21
N ASN A 158 -26.94 7.89 -57.81
CA ASN A 158 -27.01 8.71 -59.03
C ASN A 158 -27.60 7.93 -60.22
N LYS A 159 -27.26 6.64 -60.37
CA LYS A 159 -27.86 5.76 -61.40
C LYS A 159 -29.33 5.45 -61.11
N LEU A 160 -29.72 5.36 -59.84
CA LEU A 160 -31.11 5.18 -59.44
C LEU A 160 -31.96 6.42 -59.83
N CYS A 161 -31.52 7.63 -59.47
CA CYS A 161 -32.19 8.87 -59.88
C CYS A 161 -32.23 9.05 -61.41
N ALA A 162 -31.18 8.63 -62.13
CA ALA A 162 -31.18 8.66 -63.59
C ALA A 162 -32.17 7.66 -64.21
N ALA A 163 -32.34 6.48 -63.60
CA ALA A 163 -33.34 5.50 -64.03
C ALA A 163 -34.77 5.99 -63.74
N GLU A 164 -35.03 6.60 -62.58
CA GLU A 164 -36.31 7.22 -62.24
C GLU A 164 -36.70 8.33 -63.23
N ALA A 165 -35.73 9.17 -63.63
CA ALA A 165 -35.94 10.21 -64.65
C ALA A 165 -36.24 9.65 -66.06
N ALA A 166 -35.72 8.46 -66.40
CA ALA A 166 -35.92 7.83 -67.71
C ALA A 166 -37.29 7.13 -67.87
N VAL A 167 -37.98 6.82 -66.77
CA VAL A 167 -39.23 6.04 -66.78
C VAL A 167 -40.49 6.92 -66.92
N GLY A 168 -40.37 8.25 -66.84
CA GLY A 168 -41.38 9.18 -67.37
C GLY A 168 -42.77 9.09 -66.71
N VAL A 169 -42.83 9.03 -65.38
CA VAL A 169 -44.09 9.07 -64.61
C VAL A 169 -44.22 10.41 -63.89
N GLU A 170 -45.19 11.24 -64.29
CA GLU A 170 -45.55 12.47 -63.58
C GLU A 170 -46.62 12.24 -62.51
N SER A 171 -46.43 12.87 -61.33
CA SER A 171 -47.44 13.18 -60.30
C SER A 171 -48.01 11.97 -59.52
N THR A 172 -48.05 11.98 -58.19
CA THR A 172 -48.67 13.05 -57.38
C THR A 172 -47.79 13.64 -56.28
N ALA A 173 -47.96 14.95 -56.07
CA ALA A 173 -47.23 15.73 -55.08
C ALA A 173 -47.91 15.75 -53.70
N ALA A 174 -47.10 15.74 -52.63
CA ALA A 174 -47.45 16.37 -51.36
C ALA A 174 -46.20 16.83 -50.57
N VAL A 175 -45.83 18.10 -50.78
CA VAL A 175 -45.19 19.02 -49.81
C VAL A 175 -43.77 18.70 -49.30
N ARG A 176 -42.81 19.47 -49.84
CA ARG A 176 -41.46 19.71 -49.31
C ARG A 176 -41.47 20.72 -48.14
N SER A 177 -40.33 20.78 -47.43
CA SER A 177 -39.71 21.98 -46.79
C SER A 177 -40.45 22.61 -45.59
N SER A 178 -39.82 23.09 -44.51
CA SER A 178 -38.43 23.36 -44.12
C SER A 178 -38.44 24.10 -42.76
N ALA A 179 -37.27 24.18 -42.12
CA ALA A 179 -36.85 25.18 -41.14
C ALA A 179 -37.37 25.09 -39.68
N ALA A 180 -36.40 25.26 -38.76
CA ALA A 180 -36.55 25.51 -37.32
C ALA A 180 -36.58 27.05 -37.06
N PRO A 181 -36.46 27.59 -35.82
CA PRO A 181 -36.47 27.01 -34.48
C PRO A 181 -37.34 27.77 -33.43
N SER A 182 -37.23 27.37 -32.15
CA SER A 182 -37.27 28.25 -30.95
C SER A 182 -38.60 28.63 -30.22
N ALA A 183 -38.61 28.24 -28.93
CA ALA A 183 -39.05 28.99 -27.73
C ALA A 183 -40.54 29.23 -27.34
N ALA A 184 -40.69 29.28 -26.00
CA ALA A 184 -41.73 29.90 -25.14
C ALA A 184 -42.92 29.06 -24.62
N GLN A 185 -43.04 29.09 -23.28
CA GLN A 185 -44.16 28.69 -22.39
C GLN A 185 -45.24 29.82 -22.34
N PRO A 186 -46.37 29.80 -21.55
CA PRO A 186 -46.69 28.94 -20.37
C PRO A 186 -48.17 28.51 -20.12
N SER A 187 -48.38 27.83 -18.97
CA SER A 187 -49.66 27.62 -18.24
C SER A 187 -50.70 26.66 -18.88
N ALA A 188 -51.62 26.00 -18.16
CA ALA A 188 -52.02 26.05 -16.73
C ALA A 188 -52.44 24.67 -16.18
N SER A 189 -52.75 24.59 -14.88
CA SER A 189 -53.18 23.38 -14.12
C SER A 189 -54.60 23.55 -13.52
N PRO A 190 -55.18 22.57 -12.77
CA PRO A 190 -55.19 21.10 -12.92
C PRO A 190 -56.63 20.61 -13.28
N PRO A 191 -57.60 20.17 -12.40
CA PRO A 191 -57.62 19.57 -11.05
C PRO A 191 -58.31 18.18 -10.91
N SER A 192 -57.83 17.34 -9.96
CA SER A 192 -58.59 16.28 -9.23
C SER A 192 -59.06 15.01 -10.03
N ASN A 193 -59.38 13.85 -9.42
CA ASN A 193 -59.57 13.51 -8.00
C ASN A 193 -59.36 11.99 -7.70
N SER A 194 -59.14 11.66 -6.41
CA SER A 194 -59.44 10.41 -5.66
C SER A 194 -59.70 9.06 -6.38
N SER A 195 -59.17 7.91 -5.93
CA SER A 195 -59.37 7.30 -4.59
C SER A 195 -58.19 6.39 -4.19
N ARG A 196 -57.66 6.42 -2.96
CA ARG A 196 -58.18 5.82 -1.70
C ARG A 196 -58.57 4.33 -1.77
N SER A 197 -57.69 3.48 -1.24
CA SER A 197 -58.07 2.50 -0.22
C SER A 197 -57.01 2.48 0.89
N ARG A 198 -57.44 2.14 2.11
CA ARG A 198 -56.57 1.81 3.25
C ARG A 198 -56.73 0.31 3.48
N ASP A 199 -55.69 -0.37 3.95
CA ASP A 199 -55.84 -1.03 5.25
C ASP A 199 -54.50 -1.26 5.97
N ARG A 200 -54.60 -1.58 7.26
CA ARG A 200 -53.52 -1.90 8.18
C ARG A 200 -53.34 -3.41 8.29
N SER A 201 -52.10 -3.86 8.52
CA SER A 201 -51.85 -4.90 9.52
C SER A 201 -50.46 -4.71 10.14
N ARG A 202 -50.21 -5.42 11.24
CA ARG A 202 -49.17 -5.14 12.23
C ARG A 202 -48.19 -6.32 12.35
N ASN A 203 -46.97 -5.96 12.76
CA ASN A 203 -46.03 -6.71 13.61
C ASN A 203 -45.55 -8.09 13.14
N GLY A 204 -44.23 -8.23 13.08
CA GLY A 204 -43.54 -9.51 12.92
C GLY A 204 -42.04 -9.43 13.21
N ASP A 205 -41.58 -8.43 13.96
CA ASP A 205 -40.17 -8.27 14.32
C ASP A 205 -39.76 -9.38 15.28
N ASN A 206 -38.73 -10.15 14.92
CA ASN A 206 -38.20 -11.23 15.74
C ASN A 206 -36.66 -11.13 15.77
N GLU A 207 -36.16 -10.07 16.40
CA GLU A 207 -34.74 -9.93 16.73
C GLU A 207 -34.35 -10.95 17.79
N LEU A 208 -33.47 -11.90 17.42
CA LEU A 208 -32.86 -12.81 18.39
C LEU A 208 -31.68 -12.14 19.08
N LEU A 209 -31.98 -11.59 20.25
CA LEU A 209 -31.03 -11.08 21.23
C LEU A 209 -30.01 -12.16 21.64
N LEU A 210 -28.72 -11.81 21.64
CA LEU A 210 -27.71 -12.46 22.46
C LEU A 210 -27.46 -11.62 23.73
N PRO A 211 -27.20 -12.25 24.90
CA PRO A 211 -27.39 -11.60 26.18
C PRO A 211 -26.29 -10.58 26.54
N ALA A 212 -26.71 -9.48 27.17
CA ALA A 212 -25.82 -8.50 27.78
C ALA A 212 -25.14 -9.09 29.03
N PHE A 213 -23.80 -9.11 29.04
CA PHE A 213 -23.02 -9.33 30.26
C PHE A 213 -22.85 -8.00 31.02
N ALA A 214 -23.68 -7.79 32.04
CA ALA A 214 -23.48 -6.73 33.02
C ALA A 214 -22.52 -7.22 34.12
N GLY A 215 -21.24 -6.89 33.99
CA GLY A 215 -20.21 -7.08 35.02
C GLY A 215 -19.35 -5.83 35.10
N GLY A 216 -19.46 -5.08 36.20
CA GLY A 216 -18.88 -3.74 36.30
C GLY A 216 -17.35 -3.74 36.25
N GLN A 217 -16.79 -3.07 35.25
CA GLN A 217 -15.38 -2.66 35.25
C GLN A 217 -15.28 -1.23 35.79
N GLN A 218 -14.49 -1.03 36.85
CA GLN A 218 -13.94 0.29 37.13
C GLN A 218 -12.91 0.60 36.02
N GLN A 219 -13.20 1.65 35.26
CA GLN A 219 -12.52 1.98 34.03
C GLN A 219 -11.24 2.77 34.35
N LEU A 220 -10.11 2.07 34.50
CA LEU A 220 -8.78 2.70 34.51
C LEU A 220 -8.38 3.04 33.08
N GLY A 221 -8.27 4.34 32.80
CA GLY A 221 -8.01 4.85 31.45
C GLY A 221 -6.54 4.75 31.06
N PHE A 222 -6.22 3.81 30.18
CA PHE A 222 -5.02 3.84 29.36
C PHE A 222 -5.47 4.11 27.92
N GLY A 223 -5.31 5.35 27.46
CA GLY A 223 -5.77 5.73 26.13
C GLY A 223 -4.78 5.40 25.03
N MET A 224 -5.32 5.34 23.81
CA MET A 224 -4.73 4.59 22.71
C MET A 224 -4.36 5.52 21.56
N TRP A 225 -3.07 5.60 21.27
CA TRP A 225 -2.55 6.32 20.11
C TRP A 225 -2.89 5.53 18.83
N GLN A 226 -3.32 6.23 17.78
CA GLN A 226 -3.46 5.65 16.44
C GLN A 226 -2.42 6.26 15.51
N VAL A 227 -1.54 5.41 14.95
CA VAL A 227 -0.44 5.83 14.07
C VAL A 227 -0.72 5.40 12.63
N PHE A 228 -0.48 6.31 11.69
CA PHE A 228 -0.71 6.17 10.26
C PHE A 228 0.55 6.55 9.49
N SER A 229 0.78 5.97 8.31
CA SER A 229 2.00 6.18 7.52
C SER A 229 1.73 6.34 6.02
N THR A 230 2.38 7.31 5.39
CA THR A 230 2.58 7.38 3.93
C THR A 230 3.78 6.52 3.54
N ASP A 231 4.42 6.75 2.38
CA ASP A 231 5.65 6.03 2.02
C ASP A 231 6.89 6.48 2.81
N PHE A 232 6.97 7.74 3.26
CA PHE A 232 8.13 8.28 4.01
C PHE A 232 7.77 9.27 5.15
N ALA A 233 6.52 9.30 5.61
CA ALA A 233 6.10 10.11 6.75
C ALA A 233 4.99 9.45 7.58
N PHE A 234 4.75 10.00 8.76
CA PHE A 234 3.85 9.47 9.78
C PHE A 234 2.94 10.55 10.35
N ALA A 235 1.78 10.12 10.83
CA ALA A 235 0.85 10.93 11.60
C ALA A 235 0.31 10.10 12.78
N ALA A 236 0.32 10.66 13.99
CA ALA A 236 -0.24 10.04 15.19
C ALA A 236 -1.39 10.88 15.76
N VAL A 237 -2.52 10.24 16.00
CA VAL A 237 -3.70 10.84 16.68
C VAL A 237 -3.61 10.50 18.16
N LYS A 238 -3.69 11.53 19.02
CA LYS A 238 -3.74 11.42 20.48
C LYS A 238 -5.18 11.29 20.98
N GLU A 239 -5.35 10.91 22.25
CA GLU A 239 -6.66 10.78 22.91
C GLU A 239 -7.55 12.03 22.83
N ASN A 240 -6.95 13.23 22.92
CA ASN A 240 -7.67 14.51 22.79
C ASN A 240 -8.01 14.88 21.32
N GLY A 241 -7.76 13.97 20.38
CA GLY A 241 -7.90 14.17 18.94
C GLY A 241 -6.91 15.19 18.36
N SER A 242 -5.80 15.49 19.03
CA SER A 242 -4.71 16.25 18.41
C SER A 242 -3.83 15.35 17.54
N VAL A 243 -3.23 15.90 16.49
CA VAL A 243 -2.31 15.17 15.59
C VAL A 243 -0.89 15.71 15.71
N VAL A 244 0.09 14.80 15.63
CA VAL A 244 1.51 15.09 15.47
C VAL A 244 2.02 14.33 14.25
N THR A 245 2.83 14.98 13.42
CA THR A 245 3.42 14.41 12.21
C THR A 245 4.94 14.44 12.27
N TRP A 246 5.58 13.52 11.54
CA TRP A 246 7.04 13.50 11.38
C TRP A 246 7.44 12.71 10.13
N GLY A 247 8.70 12.85 9.72
CA GLY A 247 9.25 12.25 8.51
C GLY A 247 9.45 13.27 7.39
N ASN A 248 9.45 12.81 6.12
CA ASN A 248 9.71 13.70 4.99
C ASN A 248 8.53 14.67 4.75
N ALA A 249 8.82 15.97 4.70
CA ALA A 249 7.82 17.03 4.47
C ALA A 249 7.00 16.83 3.18
N ASP A 250 7.64 16.47 2.07
CA ASP A 250 6.99 16.21 0.77
C ASP A 250 6.02 15.01 0.80
N TYR A 251 6.05 14.22 1.88
CA TYR A 251 5.20 13.04 2.08
C TYR A 251 4.19 13.22 3.24
N GLY A 252 4.03 14.45 3.74
CA GLY A 252 3.11 14.80 4.84
C GLY A 252 3.72 14.71 6.24
N GLY A 253 5.06 14.72 6.35
CA GLY A 253 5.75 14.79 7.64
C GLY A 253 5.68 16.17 8.30
N ASP A 254 5.49 17.22 7.49
CA ASP A 254 5.19 18.58 7.93
C ASP A 254 3.68 18.83 7.84
N SER A 255 3.10 19.34 8.94
CA SER A 255 1.71 19.79 9.03
C SER A 255 1.57 21.18 9.66
N GLU A 256 2.64 21.98 9.77
CA GLU A 256 2.63 23.29 10.44
C GLU A 256 1.53 24.23 9.93
N SER A 257 1.31 24.23 8.60
CA SER A 257 0.29 25.04 7.93
C SER A 257 -1.16 24.73 8.36
N VAL A 258 -1.43 23.51 8.82
CA VAL A 258 -2.76 23.05 9.26
C VAL A 258 -2.81 22.70 10.75
N GLN A 259 -1.69 22.83 11.48
CA GLN A 259 -1.58 22.46 12.88
C GLN A 259 -2.65 23.08 13.81
N PRO A 260 -3.13 24.33 13.61
CA PRO A 260 -4.26 24.86 14.39
C PRO A 260 -5.54 24.04 14.23
N GLN A 261 -5.80 23.50 13.03
CA GLN A 261 -6.97 22.67 12.73
C GLN A 261 -6.79 21.23 13.26
N LEU A 262 -5.55 20.75 13.36
CA LEU A 262 -5.18 19.45 13.92
C LEU A 262 -4.96 19.45 15.45
N SER A 263 -5.25 20.57 16.13
CA SER A 263 -5.00 20.74 17.57
C SER A 263 -5.93 19.94 18.51
N SER A 264 -7.08 19.47 18.02
CA SER A 264 -8.05 18.66 18.77
C SER A 264 -9.15 18.08 17.88
N GLY A 265 -9.84 17.03 18.34
CA GLY A 265 -11.06 16.51 17.73
C GLY A 265 -10.89 15.82 16.36
N VAL A 266 -9.70 15.38 15.99
CA VAL A 266 -9.48 14.40 14.91
C VAL A 266 -9.85 13.00 15.41
N ARG A 267 -10.69 12.30 14.65
CA ARG A 267 -11.18 10.95 14.93
C ARG A 267 -10.34 9.87 14.24
N GLN A 268 -9.93 10.13 13.00
CA GLN A 268 -9.21 9.16 12.16
C GLN A 268 -8.41 9.88 11.06
N VAL A 269 -7.24 9.33 10.72
CA VAL A 269 -6.41 9.82 9.60
C VAL A 269 -6.33 8.74 8.51
N PHE A 270 -6.25 9.18 7.26
CA PHE A 270 -6.23 8.34 6.07
C PHE A 270 -5.06 8.77 5.17
N PRO A 271 -4.11 7.89 4.84
CA PRO A 271 -2.99 8.22 3.95
C PRO A 271 -3.27 7.88 2.48
N THR A 272 -2.71 8.68 1.56
CA THR A 272 -2.31 8.23 0.21
C THR A 272 -0.83 7.84 0.24
N ARG A 273 -0.13 7.85 -0.90
CA ARG A 273 1.31 7.61 -0.94
C ARG A 273 2.12 8.77 -0.36
N MET A 274 1.65 10.01 -0.50
CA MET A 274 2.40 11.23 -0.20
C MET A 274 1.60 12.32 0.56
N ALA A 275 0.35 12.05 0.92
CA ALA A 275 -0.51 12.98 1.65
C ALA A 275 -1.39 12.28 2.69
N PHE A 276 -1.98 13.08 3.58
CA PHE A 276 -2.90 12.63 4.61
C PHE A 276 -4.21 13.43 4.57
N ALA A 277 -5.30 12.78 4.99
CA ALA A 277 -6.59 13.40 5.26
C ALA A 277 -7.08 12.99 6.66
N ALA A 278 -7.33 13.97 7.54
CA ALA A 278 -7.88 13.77 8.88
C ALA A 278 -9.38 14.07 8.91
N VAL A 279 -10.19 13.11 9.33
CA VAL A 279 -11.62 13.30 9.61
C VAL A 279 -11.81 13.65 11.08
N LYS A 280 -12.56 14.73 11.34
CA LYS A 280 -12.86 15.23 12.68
C LYS A 280 -14.18 14.69 13.23
N GLU A 281 -14.38 14.77 14.54
CA GLU A 281 -15.61 14.33 15.22
C GLU A 281 -16.88 15.06 14.74
N ASN A 282 -16.75 16.31 14.31
CA ASN A 282 -17.85 17.08 13.69
C ASN A 282 -18.08 16.73 12.20
N GLY A 283 -17.40 15.71 11.67
CA GLY A 283 -17.46 15.30 10.28
C GLY A 283 -16.80 16.28 9.29
N SER A 284 -16.04 17.27 9.75
CA SER A 284 -15.17 18.08 8.87
C SER A 284 -13.86 17.33 8.54
N LEU A 285 -13.17 17.74 7.48
CA LEU A 285 -11.92 17.11 7.03
C LEU A 285 -10.81 18.16 6.79
N VAL A 286 -9.58 17.78 7.14
CA VAL A 286 -8.33 18.55 6.96
C VAL A 286 -7.33 17.71 6.17
N THR A 287 -6.62 18.28 5.19
CA THR A 287 -5.58 17.59 4.41
C THR A 287 -4.22 18.26 4.55
N TRP A 288 -3.14 17.50 4.32
CA TRP A 288 -1.78 18.03 4.19
C TRP A 288 -0.85 17.03 3.48
N GLY A 289 0.38 17.46 3.18
CA GLY A 289 1.36 16.71 2.39
C GLY A 289 1.34 17.13 0.92
N ASN A 290 1.73 16.23 0.02
CA ASN A 290 1.85 16.55 -1.39
C ASN A 290 0.50 16.92 -2.02
N ALA A 291 0.41 18.12 -2.62
CA ALA A 291 -0.83 18.65 -3.19
C ALA A 291 -1.43 17.74 -4.28
N GLU A 292 -0.62 17.29 -5.24
CA GLU A 292 -1.05 16.42 -6.35
C GLU A 292 -1.57 15.06 -5.86
N ASP A 293 -0.99 14.51 -4.79
CA ASP A 293 -1.40 13.23 -4.18
C ASP A 293 -2.55 13.39 -3.14
N GLY A 294 -3.21 14.55 -3.11
CA GLY A 294 -4.41 14.81 -2.30
C GLY A 294 -4.19 15.59 -1.00
N GLY A 295 -3.01 16.19 -0.81
CA GLY A 295 -2.70 17.08 0.31
C GLY A 295 -3.37 18.45 0.23
N ASP A 296 -3.80 18.85 -0.98
CA ASP A 296 -4.65 20.01 -1.22
C ASP A 296 -6.09 19.56 -1.51
N SER A 297 -7.05 20.10 -0.75
CA SER A 297 -8.48 19.94 -0.94
C SER A 297 -9.25 21.26 -1.07
N GLU A 298 -8.58 22.40 -1.25
CA GLU A 298 -9.20 23.75 -1.23
C GLU A 298 -10.41 23.84 -2.17
N SER A 299 -10.26 23.33 -3.40
CA SER A 299 -11.30 23.32 -4.44
C SER A 299 -12.59 22.58 -4.05
N VAL A 300 -12.52 21.63 -3.11
CA VAL A 300 -13.67 20.84 -2.62
C VAL A 300 -13.98 21.08 -1.14
N GLN A 301 -13.19 21.92 -0.45
CA GLN A 301 -13.28 22.16 0.99
C GLN A 301 -14.67 22.58 1.50
N PRO A 302 -15.49 23.38 0.77
CA PRO A 302 -16.87 23.66 1.17
C PRO A 302 -17.72 22.39 1.33
N GLN A 303 -17.49 21.36 0.50
CA GLN A 303 -18.20 20.08 0.54
C GLN A 303 -17.68 19.17 1.66
N LEU A 304 -16.42 19.35 2.08
CA LEU A 304 -15.74 18.59 3.15
C LEU A 304 -15.83 19.23 4.54
N SER A 305 -16.52 20.38 4.65
CA SER A 305 -16.71 21.15 5.89
C SER A 305 -17.52 20.43 6.98
N SER A 306 -18.30 19.40 6.64
CA SER A 306 -19.14 18.64 7.58
C SER A 306 -19.67 17.34 6.97
N GLY A 307 -20.04 16.38 7.83
CA GLY A 307 -20.74 15.16 7.44
C GLY A 307 -19.92 14.15 6.62
N VAL A 308 -18.59 14.17 6.71
CA VAL A 308 -17.71 13.10 6.19
C VAL A 308 -17.72 11.91 7.15
N ARG A 309 -18.16 10.75 6.67
CA ARG A 309 -18.29 9.51 7.44
C ARG A 309 -17.00 8.67 7.42
N GLN A 310 -16.43 8.52 6.23
CA GLN A 310 -15.25 7.69 5.96
C GLN A 310 -14.51 8.19 4.72
N VAL A 311 -13.19 8.07 4.70
CA VAL A 311 -12.34 8.37 3.53
C VAL A 311 -11.71 7.08 3.01
N PHE A 312 -11.52 7.03 1.70
CA PHE A 312 -10.83 5.96 0.98
C PHE A 312 -9.76 6.58 0.09
N SER A 313 -8.68 5.86 -0.17
CA SER A 313 -7.57 6.34 -1.00
C SER A 313 -7.17 5.33 -2.09
N THR A 314 -6.78 5.85 -3.24
CA THR A 314 -5.85 5.15 -4.16
C THR A 314 -4.43 5.51 -3.75
N ARG A 315 -3.41 5.29 -4.61
CA ARG A 315 -2.06 5.78 -4.30
C ARG A 315 -1.95 7.31 -4.28
N THR A 316 -2.79 8.02 -5.02
CA THR A 316 -2.57 9.43 -5.36
C THR A 316 -3.83 10.29 -5.30
N ALA A 317 -4.95 9.74 -4.82
CA ALA A 317 -6.22 10.46 -4.71
C ALA A 317 -7.06 9.95 -3.54
N PHE A 318 -8.00 10.79 -3.09
CA PHE A 318 -8.94 10.49 -2.02
C PHE A 318 -10.40 10.52 -2.51
N ALA A 319 -11.25 9.75 -1.82
CA ALA A 319 -12.70 9.76 -1.95
C ALA A 319 -13.34 9.73 -0.56
N ALA A 320 -14.01 10.82 -0.17
CA ALA A 320 -14.76 10.93 1.07
C ALA A 320 -16.23 10.54 0.85
N VAL A 321 -16.69 9.50 1.56
CA VAL A 321 -18.11 9.14 1.64
C VAL A 321 -18.75 9.92 2.79
N LYS A 322 -19.84 10.62 2.50
CA LYS A 322 -20.60 11.42 3.46
C LYS A 322 -21.73 10.62 4.12
N GLU A 323 -22.29 11.15 5.20
CA GLU A 323 -23.43 10.55 5.93
C GLU A 323 -24.68 10.35 5.07
N ASN A 324 -24.92 11.22 4.10
CA ASN A 324 -26.01 11.08 3.11
C ASN A 324 -25.67 10.08 1.96
N GLY A 325 -24.54 9.38 2.05
CA GLY A 325 -24.04 8.48 1.01
C GLY A 325 -23.59 9.19 -0.28
N SER A 326 -23.38 10.50 -0.27
CA SER A 326 -22.71 11.21 -1.37
C SER A 326 -21.18 11.03 -1.30
N VAL A 327 -20.48 11.20 -2.43
CA VAL A 327 -19.01 11.11 -2.48
C VAL A 327 -18.40 12.40 -3.04
N VAL A 328 -17.31 12.82 -2.40
CA VAL A 328 -16.45 13.95 -2.82
C VAL A 328 -15.06 13.38 -3.08
N THR A 329 -14.43 13.76 -4.20
CA THR A 329 -13.08 13.27 -4.58
C THR A 329 -12.11 14.43 -4.80
N TRP A 330 -10.82 14.19 -4.56
CA TRP A 330 -9.74 15.15 -4.81
C TRP A 330 -8.38 14.45 -4.89
N GLY A 331 -7.31 15.21 -5.18
CA GLY A 331 -5.99 14.70 -5.54
C GLY A 331 -5.88 14.37 -7.02
N ASN A 332 -4.96 13.48 -7.39
CA ASN A 332 -4.58 13.29 -8.78
C ASN A 332 -5.75 12.81 -9.64
N ALA A 333 -6.10 13.57 -10.68
CA ALA A 333 -7.25 13.28 -11.54
C ALA A 333 -7.18 11.87 -12.15
N GLY A 334 -6.00 11.46 -12.66
CA GLY A 334 -5.78 10.13 -13.22
C GLY A 334 -5.84 9.00 -12.19
N GLY A 335 -5.57 9.30 -10.91
CA GLY A 335 -5.70 8.38 -9.78
C GLY A 335 -7.12 8.28 -9.19
N GLY A 336 -8.11 8.96 -9.78
CA GLY A 336 -9.50 8.98 -9.30
C GLY A 336 -9.87 10.21 -8.48
N GLY A 337 -9.05 11.26 -8.48
CA GLY A 337 -9.37 12.55 -7.87
C GLY A 337 -10.43 13.36 -8.64
N ASP A 338 -10.63 13.06 -9.93
CA ASP A 338 -11.72 13.61 -10.75
C ASP A 338 -12.89 12.60 -10.85
N SER A 339 -14.07 13.02 -10.38
CA SER A 339 -15.34 12.31 -10.52
C SER A 339 -16.42 13.11 -11.27
N GLN A 340 -16.09 14.23 -11.92
CA GLN A 340 -17.07 15.15 -12.53
C GLN A 340 -18.00 14.43 -13.52
N GLY A 341 -17.45 13.53 -14.34
CA GLY A 341 -18.21 12.74 -15.33
C GLY A 341 -19.24 11.77 -14.73
N ILE A 342 -19.15 11.46 -13.42
CA ILE A 342 -20.06 10.54 -12.72
C ILE A 342 -20.70 11.14 -11.46
N GLN A 343 -20.54 12.44 -11.20
CA GLN A 343 -20.93 13.06 -9.93
C GLN A 343 -22.41 12.86 -9.56
N GLN A 344 -23.29 12.79 -10.56
CA GLN A 344 -24.71 12.48 -10.37
C GLN A 344 -24.94 11.06 -9.84
N GLN A 345 -24.13 10.08 -10.27
CA GLN A 345 -24.20 8.69 -9.79
C GLN A 345 -23.67 8.56 -8.35
N LEU A 346 -22.75 9.44 -7.95
CA LEU A 346 -22.17 9.55 -6.60
C LEU A 346 -22.91 10.53 -5.67
N SER A 347 -24.06 11.08 -6.08
CA SER A 347 -24.80 12.10 -5.33
C SER A 347 -25.48 11.61 -4.04
N SER A 348 -25.70 10.30 -3.90
CA SER A 348 -26.32 9.68 -2.72
C SER A 348 -26.21 8.15 -2.75
N GLY A 349 -26.40 7.50 -1.60
CA GLY A 349 -26.59 6.05 -1.48
C GLY A 349 -25.36 5.19 -1.75
N VAL A 350 -24.14 5.72 -1.63
CA VAL A 350 -22.90 4.92 -1.59
C VAL A 350 -22.67 4.37 -0.18
N ARG A 351 -22.62 3.03 -0.08
CA ARG A 351 -22.43 2.30 1.18
C ARG A 351 -20.96 2.18 1.55
N GLN A 352 -20.14 1.79 0.56
CA GLN A 352 -18.72 1.47 0.72
C GLN A 352 -17.97 1.73 -0.60
N VAL A 353 -16.71 2.15 -0.50
CA VAL A 353 -15.79 2.31 -1.64
C VAL A 353 -14.62 1.33 -1.50
N PHE A 354 -14.10 0.89 -2.63
CA PHE A 354 -12.93 0.02 -2.77
C PHE A 354 -11.97 0.65 -3.77
N SER A 355 -10.67 0.37 -3.66
CA SER A 355 -9.65 0.95 -4.52
C SER A 355 -8.66 -0.08 -5.06
N THR A 356 -8.20 0.14 -6.29
CA THR A 356 -6.92 -0.37 -6.80
C THR A 356 -5.84 0.72 -6.58
N ARG A 357 -4.67 0.61 -7.21
CA ARG A 357 -3.64 1.65 -7.12
C ARG A 357 -4.04 3.00 -7.71
N ALA A 358 -4.97 3.05 -8.67
CA ALA A 358 -5.35 4.30 -9.36
C ALA A 358 -6.83 4.39 -9.79
N ALA A 359 -7.70 3.47 -9.32
CA ALA A 359 -9.13 3.51 -9.59
C ALA A 359 -9.95 3.18 -8.35
N PHE A 360 -11.21 3.63 -8.34
CA PHE A 360 -12.19 3.39 -7.29
C PHE A 360 -13.41 2.62 -7.81
N ALA A 361 -14.04 1.85 -6.93
CA ALA A 361 -15.32 1.20 -7.13
C ALA A 361 -16.22 1.44 -5.91
N ALA A 362 -17.32 2.19 -6.08
CA ALA A 362 -18.33 2.43 -5.05
C ALA A 362 -19.46 1.41 -5.16
N VAL A 363 -19.74 0.68 -4.07
CA VAL A 363 -20.94 -0.16 -3.93
C VAL A 363 -22.03 0.66 -3.27
N LYS A 364 -23.20 0.72 -3.92
CA LYS A 364 -24.38 1.43 -3.44
C LYS A 364 -25.29 0.54 -2.58
N GLU A 365 -26.24 1.13 -1.86
CA GLU A 365 -27.18 0.41 -0.99
C GLU A 365 -28.04 -0.64 -1.74
N ASN A 366 -28.34 -0.41 -3.02
CA ASN A 366 -29.03 -1.39 -3.88
C ASN A 366 -28.11 -2.47 -4.48
N GLY A 367 -26.84 -2.52 -4.07
CA GLY A 367 -25.82 -3.42 -4.60
C GLY A 367 -25.39 -3.10 -6.05
N SER A 368 -25.67 -1.90 -6.56
CA SER A 368 -25.08 -1.42 -7.82
C SER A 368 -23.65 -0.93 -7.62
N VAL A 369 -22.83 -0.95 -8.67
CA VAL A 369 -21.43 -0.47 -8.63
C VAL A 369 -21.20 0.68 -9.59
N VAL A 370 -20.50 1.71 -9.12
CA VAL A 370 -20.04 2.88 -9.89
C VAL A 370 -18.51 2.93 -9.83
N THR A 371 -17.82 3.11 -10.96
CA THR A 371 -16.35 3.13 -11.02
C THR A 371 -15.81 4.42 -11.62
N TRP A 372 -14.61 4.82 -11.20
CA TRP A 372 -13.87 5.96 -11.78
C TRP A 372 -12.37 5.89 -11.50
N GLY A 373 -11.62 6.85 -12.04
CA GLY A 373 -10.16 6.86 -12.07
C GLY A 373 -9.61 6.15 -13.32
N LYS A 374 -8.41 5.59 -13.21
CA LYS A 374 -7.65 5.04 -14.34
C LYS A 374 -8.37 3.85 -14.99
N ALA A 375 -8.82 4.04 -16.23
CA ALA A 375 -9.73 3.10 -16.91
C ALA A 375 -9.18 1.66 -16.96
N GLU A 376 -7.91 1.50 -17.35
CA GLU A 376 -7.24 0.20 -17.47
C GLU A 376 -6.85 -0.44 -16.12
N GLU A 377 -6.97 0.28 -15.00
CA GLU A 377 -6.73 -0.24 -13.64
C GLU A 377 -8.05 -0.40 -12.84
N GLY A 378 -9.19 -0.43 -13.55
CA GLY A 378 -10.52 -0.72 -12.98
C GLY A 378 -11.49 0.47 -12.96
N GLY A 379 -11.09 1.64 -13.46
CA GLY A 379 -11.92 2.85 -13.46
C GLY A 379 -13.06 2.85 -14.49
N ASP A 380 -13.03 1.97 -15.49
CA ASP A 380 -14.10 1.81 -16.47
C ASP A 380 -14.77 0.44 -16.36
N SER A 381 -16.04 0.43 -15.94
CA SER A 381 -16.89 -0.76 -15.91
C SER A 381 -18.11 -0.67 -16.85
N ARG A 382 -18.12 0.22 -17.85
CA ARG A 382 -19.29 0.50 -18.71
C ARG A 382 -19.81 -0.75 -19.42
N ILE A 383 -18.92 -1.62 -19.90
CA ILE A 383 -19.25 -2.89 -20.56
C ILE A 383 -20.04 -3.83 -19.62
N LEU A 384 -19.85 -3.71 -18.31
CA LEU A 384 -20.44 -4.57 -17.28
C LEU A 384 -21.63 -3.93 -16.57
N GLN A 385 -22.12 -2.77 -17.02
CA GLN A 385 -23.14 -1.97 -16.33
C GLN A 385 -24.42 -2.77 -15.99
N GLN A 386 -24.86 -3.66 -16.89
CA GLN A 386 -26.01 -4.55 -16.62
C GLN A 386 -25.69 -5.56 -15.51
N GLN A 387 -24.50 -6.17 -15.54
CA GLN A 387 -24.08 -7.17 -14.54
C GLN A 387 -23.84 -6.53 -13.17
N LEU A 388 -23.35 -5.28 -13.13
CA LEU A 388 -23.08 -4.50 -11.92
C LEU A 388 -24.26 -3.59 -11.49
N SER A 389 -25.45 -3.78 -12.06
CA SER A 389 -26.64 -2.95 -11.77
C SER A 389 -27.30 -3.21 -10.42
N SER A 390 -27.06 -4.36 -9.80
CA SER A 390 -27.63 -4.74 -8.48
C SER A 390 -26.95 -5.98 -7.88
N GLY A 391 -27.15 -6.19 -6.57
CA GLY A 391 -26.83 -7.45 -5.89
C GLY A 391 -25.35 -7.75 -5.70
N VAL A 392 -24.45 -6.77 -5.82
CA VAL A 392 -23.05 -6.88 -5.38
C VAL A 392 -22.97 -6.72 -3.86
N ARG A 393 -22.49 -7.76 -3.18
CA ARG A 393 -22.34 -7.82 -1.72
C ARG A 393 -21.04 -7.15 -1.27
N GLN A 394 -19.95 -7.49 -1.96
CA GLN A 394 -18.59 -7.10 -1.62
C GLN A 394 -17.71 -7.04 -2.87
N VAL A 395 -16.74 -6.13 -2.88
CA VAL A 395 -15.69 -6.04 -3.92
C VAL A 395 -14.33 -6.35 -3.27
N PHE A 396 -13.43 -6.91 -4.06
CA PHE A 396 -12.05 -7.22 -3.72
C PHE A 396 -11.14 -6.63 -4.80
N SER A 397 -9.92 -6.23 -4.47
CA SER A 397 -8.96 -5.70 -5.43
C SER A 397 -7.60 -6.42 -5.39
N THR A 398 -6.94 -6.45 -6.54
CA THR A 398 -5.49 -6.57 -6.68
C THR A 398 -4.90 -5.17 -6.90
N ASP A 399 -3.61 -5.06 -7.25
CA ASP A 399 -3.02 -3.75 -7.53
C ASP A 399 -3.73 -2.98 -8.68
N PHE A 400 -4.32 -3.68 -9.66
CA PHE A 400 -4.87 -3.07 -10.91
C PHE A 400 -6.19 -3.69 -11.41
N ALA A 401 -6.85 -4.55 -10.64
CA ALA A 401 -8.13 -5.15 -11.02
C ALA A 401 -9.07 -5.33 -9.82
N PHE A 402 -10.36 -5.49 -10.12
CA PHE A 402 -11.43 -5.72 -9.16
C PHE A 402 -12.15 -7.05 -9.41
N ALA A 403 -12.66 -7.65 -8.34
CA ALA A 403 -13.58 -8.77 -8.35
C ALA A 403 -14.77 -8.49 -7.42
N ALA A 404 -15.98 -8.37 -7.96
CA ALA A 404 -17.23 -8.23 -7.21
C ALA A 404 -17.85 -9.60 -6.96
N VAL A 405 -18.16 -9.92 -5.70
CA VAL A 405 -18.95 -11.08 -5.30
C VAL A 405 -20.40 -10.65 -5.08
N LYS A 406 -21.33 -11.33 -5.76
CA LYS A 406 -22.77 -11.11 -5.60
C LYS A 406 -23.39 -11.92 -4.46
N GLU A 407 -24.62 -11.58 -4.10
CA GLU A 407 -25.43 -12.30 -3.09
C GLU A 407 -25.62 -13.79 -3.42
N ASN A 408 -25.70 -14.17 -4.70
CA ASN A 408 -25.76 -15.57 -5.14
C ASN A 408 -24.38 -16.28 -5.19
N GLY A 409 -23.31 -15.62 -4.73
CA GLY A 409 -21.94 -16.10 -4.81
C GLY A 409 -21.38 -16.17 -6.23
N SER A 410 -21.96 -15.47 -7.21
CA SER A 410 -21.34 -15.27 -8.53
C SER A 410 -20.28 -14.17 -8.48
N VAL A 411 -19.25 -14.25 -9.34
CA VAL A 411 -18.15 -13.28 -9.40
C VAL A 411 -18.12 -12.56 -10.75
N ILE A 412 -17.93 -11.24 -10.71
CA ILE A 412 -17.72 -10.37 -11.87
C ILE A 412 -16.36 -9.68 -11.71
N THR A 413 -15.51 -9.71 -12.73
CA THR A 413 -14.16 -9.11 -12.70
C THR A 413 -14.00 -8.00 -13.73
N TRP A 414 -13.16 -7.01 -13.44
CA TRP A 414 -12.79 -5.95 -14.39
C TRP A 414 -11.46 -5.27 -14.01
N GLY A 415 -10.99 -4.38 -14.88
CA GLY A 415 -9.66 -3.78 -14.79
C GLY A 415 -8.63 -4.59 -15.58
N ARG A 416 -7.38 -4.56 -15.15
CA ARG A 416 -6.26 -5.08 -15.94
C ARG A 416 -6.28 -6.62 -16.00
N ALA A 417 -6.35 -7.18 -17.20
CA ALA A 417 -6.61 -8.62 -17.42
C ALA A 417 -5.55 -9.54 -16.75
N ASP A 418 -4.27 -9.23 -16.91
CA ASP A 418 -3.14 -9.95 -16.29
C ASP A 418 -3.07 -9.79 -14.76
N TYR A 419 -3.88 -8.91 -14.15
CA TYR A 419 -4.00 -8.74 -12.70
C TYR A 419 -5.30 -9.34 -12.14
N GLY A 420 -6.00 -10.17 -12.94
CA GLY A 420 -7.24 -10.83 -12.56
C GLY A 420 -8.51 -10.09 -12.98
N GLY A 421 -8.40 -9.06 -13.83
CA GLY A 421 -9.54 -8.32 -14.38
C GLY A 421 -10.35 -9.08 -15.43
N ASP A 422 -9.86 -10.25 -15.90
CA ASP A 422 -10.57 -11.12 -16.83
C ASP A 422 -10.71 -12.54 -16.26
N SER A 423 -11.94 -12.93 -15.94
CA SER A 423 -12.30 -14.28 -15.50
C SER A 423 -13.23 -15.00 -16.49
N ARG A 424 -13.26 -14.60 -17.78
CA ARG A 424 -14.20 -15.15 -18.78
C ARG A 424 -14.09 -16.66 -18.95
N ILE A 425 -12.88 -17.21 -18.90
CA ILE A 425 -12.60 -18.65 -19.00
C ILE A 425 -13.20 -19.43 -17.81
N LEU A 426 -13.39 -18.77 -16.65
CA LEU A 426 -13.84 -19.38 -15.40
C LEU A 426 -15.32 -19.11 -15.07
N GLN A 427 -16.09 -18.53 -16.00
CA GLN A 427 -17.50 -18.15 -15.78
C GLN A 427 -18.35 -19.27 -15.18
N GLN A 428 -18.19 -20.52 -15.61
CA GLN A 428 -18.93 -21.65 -15.05
C GLN A 428 -18.55 -21.92 -13.59
N GLN A 429 -17.26 -21.88 -13.26
CA GLN A 429 -16.75 -22.13 -11.90
C GLN A 429 -17.12 -21.01 -10.93
N LEU A 430 -17.17 -19.78 -11.42
CA LEU A 430 -17.48 -18.56 -10.67
C LEU A 430 -18.96 -18.12 -10.80
N SER A 431 -19.84 -18.99 -11.32
CA SER A 431 -21.26 -18.70 -11.56
C SER A 431 -22.12 -18.64 -10.28
N SER A 432 -21.67 -19.28 -9.19
CA SER A 432 -22.37 -19.33 -7.90
C SER A 432 -21.48 -19.89 -6.80
N GLY A 433 -21.89 -19.67 -5.54
CA GLY A 433 -21.33 -20.37 -4.37
C GLY A 433 -19.90 -19.97 -3.98
N VAL A 434 -19.39 -18.81 -4.41
CA VAL A 434 -18.18 -18.20 -3.83
C VAL A 434 -18.53 -17.51 -2.52
N ARG A 435 -17.94 -17.98 -1.42
CA ARG A 435 -18.14 -17.45 -0.06
C ARG A 435 -17.28 -16.20 0.18
N GLN A 436 -16.01 -16.31 -0.20
CA GLN A 436 -14.97 -15.31 0.08
C GLN A 436 -13.91 -15.32 -1.02
N VAL A 437 -13.36 -14.15 -1.35
CA VAL A 437 -12.22 -13.99 -2.25
C VAL A 437 -11.03 -13.44 -1.45
N PHE A 438 -9.83 -13.86 -1.84
CA PHE A 438 -8.54 -13.40 -1.31
C PHE A 438 -7.71 -12.91 -2.49
N SER A 439 -6.79 -11.97 -2.27
CA SER A 439 -5.91 -11.44 -3.31
C SER A 439 -4.45 -11.41 -2.89
N THR A 440 -3.58 -11.57 -3.89
CA THR A 440 -2.18 -11.12 -3.89
C THR A 440 -2.11 -9.79 -4.66
N ARG A 441 -0.91 -9.33 -5.03
CA ARG A 441 -0.75 -8.12 -5.85
C ARG A 441 -1.37 -8.23 -7.25
N ALA A 442 -1.50 -9.42 -7.82
CA ALA A 442 -1.91 -9.61 -9.23
C ALA A 442 -2.77 -10.86 -9.49
N ALA A 443 -3.23 -11.54 -8.44
CA ALA A 443 -4.10 -12.71 -8.56
C ALA A 443 -5.16 -12.74 -7.46
N PHE A 444 -6.21 -13.52 -7.72
CA PHE A 444 -7.30 -13.80 -6.81
C PHE A 444 -7.42 -15.31 -6.54
N ALA A 445 -7.89 -15.65 -5.35
CA ALA A 445 -8.30 -17.00 -4.96
C ALA A 445 -9.70 -16.94 -4.33
N ALA A 446 -10.69 -17.55 -4.96
CA ALA A 446 -12.06 -17.66 -4.46
C ALA A 446 -12.25 -18.99 -3.71
N VAL A 447 -12.65 -18.93 -2.44
CA VAL A 447 -13.08 -20.10 -1.65
C VAL A 447 -14.59 -20.25 -1.78
N LYS A 448 -15.03 -21.44 -2.20
CA LYS A 448 -16.44 -21.80 -2.37
C LYS A 448 -17.05 -22.41 -1.10
N GLU A 449 -18.37 -22.50 -1.05
CA GLU A 449 -19.11 -23.06 0.11
C GLU A 449 -18.74 -24.52 0.44
N ASN A 450 -18.36 -25.32 -0.57
CA ASN A 450 -17.85 -26.69 -0.39
C ASN A 450 -16.35 -26.75 0.01
N GLY A 451 -15.72 -25.60 0.27
CA GLY A 451 -14.30 -25.47 0.56
C GLY A 451 -13.39 -25.76 -0.64
N SER A 452 -13.89 -25.73 -1.88
CA SER A 452 -13.02 -25.77 -3.07
C SER A 452 -12.47 -24.38 -3.41
N VAL A 453 -11.31 -24.31 -4.07
CA VAL A 453 -10.68 -23.04 -4.48
C VAL A 453 -10.62 -22.91 -6.00
N VAL A 454 -10.89 -21.70 -6.49
CA VAL A 454 -10.73 -21.28 -7.90
C VAL A 454 -9.79 -20.08 -7.92
N THR A 455 -8.73 -20.10 -8.75
CA THR A 455 -7.72 -19.04 -8.84
C THR A 455 -7.70 -18.40 -10.22
N TRP A 456 -7.30 -17.13 -10.30
CA TRP A 456 -7.07 -16.43 -11.58
C TRP A 456 -6.20 -15.18 -11.42
N GLY A 457 -5.70 -14.66 -12.54
CA GLY A 457 -4.75 -13.54 -12.61
C GLY A 457 -3.37 -14.01 -13.03
N LYS A 458 -2.32 -13.28 -12.65
CA LYS A 458 -0.94 -13.63 -13.04
C LYS A 458 -0.50 -14.94 -12.37
N ALA A 459 -0.04 -15.90 -13.18
CA ALA A 459 0.39 -17.24 -12.74
C ALA A 459 1.39 -17.20 -11.58
N ASP A 460 2.55 -16.53 -11.77
CA ASP A 460 3.60 -16.38 -10.75
C ASP A 460 3.16 -15.62 -9.49
N TYR A 461 1.94 -15.07 -9.45
CA TYR A 461 1.37 -14.35 -8.31
C TYR A 461 0.27 -15.16 -7.62
N GLY A 462 0.16 -16.46 -7.93
CA GLY A 462 -0.84 -17.37 -7.39
C GLY A 462 -2.14 -17.44 -8.20
N GLY A 463 -2.15 -16.91 -9.43
CA GLY A 463 -3.27 -17.01 -10.36
C GLY A 463 -3.43 -18.39 -11.00
N ASP A 464 -2.35 -19.19 -10.98
CA ASP A 464 -2.33 -20.59 -11.36
C ASP A 464 -2.16 -21.46 -10.11
N SER A 465 -3.01 -22.48 -9.97
CA SER A 465 -2.96 -23.51 -8.92
C SER A 465 -3.09 -24.93 -9.47
N GLU A 466 -2.91 -25.16 -10.77
CA GLU A 466 -3.13 -26.47 -11.42
C GLU A 466 -2.37 -27.60 -10.72
N SER A 467 -1.10 -27.35 -10.36
CA SER A 467 -0.22 -28.32 -9.69
C SER A 467 -0.70 -28.77 -8.29
N VAL A 468 -1.56 -27.99 -7.64
CA VAL A 468 -2.13 -28.29 -6.30
C VAL A 468 -3.66 -28.44 -6.32
N GLN A 469 -4.31 -28.28 -7.48
CA GLN A 469 -5.76 -28.27 -7.62
C GLN A 469 -6.47 -29.50 -7.02
N PRO A 470 -5.92 -30.75 -7.08
CA PRO A 470 -6.51 -31.89 -6.39
C PRO A 470 -6.63 -31.70 -4.87
N GLN A 471 -5.67 -31.00 -4.25
CA GLN A 471 -5.66 -30.72 -2.81
C GLN A 471 -6.60 -29.56 -2.44
N LEU A 472 -6.86 -28.65 -3.39
CA LEU A 472 -7.78 -27.52 -3.28
C LEU A 472 -9.23 -27.84 -3.72
N SER A 473 -9.53 -29.11 -4.02
CA SER A 473 -10.85 -29.56 -4.48
C SER A 473 -11.95 -29.51 -3.42
N SER A 474 -11.62 -29.52 -2.13
CA SER A 474 -12.56 -29.43 -1.00
C SER A 474 -11.86 -29.15 0.33
N GLY A 475 -12.61 -28.69 1.33
CA GLY A 475 -12.18 -28.60 2.72
C GLY A 475 -11.14 -27.52 3.04
N VAL A 476 -11.02 -26.47 2.21
CA VAL A 476 -10.27 -25.25 2.55
C VAL A 476 -11.12 -24.34 3.44
N ARG A 477 -10.63 -24.09 4.65
CA ARG A 477 -11.29 -23.26 5.68
C ARG A 477 -11.03 -21.77 5.43
N LYS A 478 -9.75 -21.43 5.23
CA LYS A 478 -9.26 -20.05 5.11
C LYS A 478 -7.99 -20.02 4.24
N VAL A 479 -7.85 -18.96 3.45
CA VAL A 479 -6.64 -18.66 2.66
C VAL A 479 -5.94 -17.44 3.27
N PHE A 480 -4.62 -17.42 3.13
CA PHE A 480 -3.72 -16.33 3.51
C PHE A 480 -2.83 -16.00 2.32
N SER A 481 -2.33 -14.78 2.23
CA SER A 481 -1.48 -14.33 1.12
C SER A 481 -0.26 -13.56 1.58
N THR A 482 0.82 -13.69 0.81
CA THR A 482 1.94 -12.75 0.74
C THR A 482 1.70 -11.81 -0.45
N ARG A 483 2.71 -11.08 -0.92
CA ARG A 483 2.58 -10.24 -2.12
C ARG A 483 2.28 -11.04 -3.38
N THR A 484 2.75 -12.29 -3.49
CA THR A 484 2.72 -13.08 -4.74
C THR A 484 2.46 -14.58 -4.52
N ALA A 485 2.24 -15.05 -3.29
CA ALA A 485 1.87 -16.43 -3.00
C ALA A 485 0.64 -16.53 -2.08
N PHE A 486 0.02 -17.71 -2.07
CA PHE A 486 -1.09 -18.07 -1.22
C PHE A 486 -0.77 -19.31 -0.36
N ALA A 487 -1.38 -19.36 0.82
CA ALA A 487 -1.41 -20.52 1.70
C ALA A 487 -2.84 -20.80 2.16
N ALA A 488 -3.39 -21.97 1.80
CA ALA A 488 -4.70 -22.45 2.23
C ALA A 488 -4.56 -23.36 3.45
N VAL A 489 -5.27 -23.04 4.54
CA VAL A 489 -5.42 -23.93 5.70
C VAL A 489 -6.72 -24.72 5.55
N LYS A 490 -6.62 -26.03 5.62
CA LYS A 490 -7.74 -26.97 5.52
C LYS A 490 -8.40 -27.25 6.88
N GLU A 491 -9.58 -27.86 6.87
CA GLU A 491 -10.33 -28.21 8.09
C GLU A 491 -9.58 -29.19 9.02
N ASN A 492 -8.75 -30.09 8.47
CA ASN A 492 -7.86 -30.97 9.23
C ASN A 492 -6.57 -30.26 9.73
N GLY A 493 -6.45 -28.96 9.51
CA GLY A 493 -5.25 -28.17 9.84
C GLY A 493 -4.04 -28.46 8.95
N SER A 494 -4.21 -29.07 7.78
CA SER A 494 -3.11 -29.17 6.79
C SER A 494 -2.99 -27.89 5.97
N VAL A 495 -1.79 -27.57 5.47
CA VAL A 495 -1.55 -26.39 4.60
C VAL A 495 -1.23 -26.81 3.16
N VAL A 496 -1.75 -26.05 2.19
CA VAL A 496 -1.45 -26.15 0.76
C VAL A 496 -1.00 -24.78 0.26
N THR A 497 0.12 -24.68 -0.45
CA THR A 497 0.68 -23.42 -0.95
C THR A 497 0.80 -23.39 -2.46
N TRP A 498 0.72 -22.19 -3.05
CA TRP A 498 0.97 -21.97 -4.49
C TRP A 498 1.30 -20.49 -4.78
N GLY A 499 1.74 -20.19 -6.00
CA GLY A 499 2.28 -18.88 -6.41
C GLY A 499 3.81 -18.87 -6.44
N ASN A 500 4.42 -17.70 -6.29
CA ASN A 500 5.88 -17.57 -6.32
C ASN A 500 6.55 -18.40 -5.21
N ALA A 501 7.53 -19.23 -5.56
CA ALA A 501 8.22 -20.11 -4.60
C ALA A 501 8.97 -19.33 -3.51
N GLU A 502 9.71 -18.28 -3.89
CA GLU A 502 10.50 -17.45 -2.97
C GLU A 502 9.60 -16.67 -2.00
N ASP A 503 8.43 -16.19 -2.43
CA ASP A 503 7.46 -15.51 -1.56
C ASP A 503 6.55 -16.49 -0.76
N GLY A 504 6.93 -17.77 -0.64
CA GLY A 504 6.24 -18.77 0.19
C GLY A 504 5.20 -19.64 -0.53
N GLY A 505 5.20 -19.67 -1.86
CA GLY A 505 4.35 -20.52 -2.69
C GLY A 505 4.74 -22.00 -2.70
N ASP A 506 5.97 -22.33 -2.30
CA ASP A 506 6.45 -23.72 -2.19
C ASP A 506 6.71 -24.12 -0.74
N SER A 507 5.91 -25.05 -0.21
CA SER A 507 6.10 -25.67 1.11
C SER A 507 6.42 -27.17 1.03
N ARG A 508 6.87 -27.70 -0.12
CA ARG A 508 7.08 -29.15 -0.33
C ARG A 508 8.05 -29.77 0.67
N THR A 509 9.11 -29.06 1.03
CA THR A 509 10.11 -29.47 2.04
C THR A 509 9.54 -29.59 3.45
N LEU A 510 8.39 -28.96 3.73
CA LEU A 510 7.75 -28.88 5.04
C LEU A 510 6.45 -29.69 5.12
N GLN A 511 6.12 -30.49 4.10
CA GLN A 511 4.85 -31.21 3.98
C GLN A 511 4.48 -32.02 5.23
N GLN A 512 5.46 -32.64 5.90
CA GLN A 512 5.22 -33.39 7.15
C GLN A 512 4.84 -32.48 8.31
N GLN A 513 5.51 -31.32 8.46
CA GLN A 513 5.24 -30.37 9.54
C GLN A 513 3.89 -29.67 9.36
N LEU A 514 3.50 -29.43 8.10
CA LEU A 514 2.26 -28.78 7.68
C LEU A 514 1.13 -29.76 7.32
N SER A 515 1.27 -31.04 7.68
CA SER A 515 0.30 -32.11 7.36
C SER A 515 -0.98 -32.05 8.18
N SER A 516 -0.95 -31.47 9.38
CA SER A 516 -2.10 -31.33 10.29
C SER A 516 -1.81 -30.34 11.42
N GLY A 517 -2.87 -29.90 12.10
CA GLY A 517 -2.78 -29.15 13.36
C GLY A 517 -2.29 -27.71 13.24
N VAL A 518 -2.33 -27.08 12.06
CA VAL A 518 -2.14 -25.63 11.91
C VAL A 518 -3.44 -24.90 12.26
N ARG A 519 -3.38 -24.10 13.34
CA ARG A 519 -4.50 -23.30 13.85
C ARG A 519 -4.70 -22.04 13.00
N GLN A 520 -3.61 -21.31 12.78
CA GLN A 520 -3.57 -20.00 12.13
C GLN A 520 -2.25 -19.79 11.39
N VAL A 521 -2.30 -19.06 10.27
CA VAL A 521 -1.14 -18.59 9.52
C VAL A 521 -1.08 -17.07 9.61
N PHE A 522 0.14 -16.54 9.62
CA PHE A 522 0.48 -15.12 9.55
C PHE A 522 1.42 -14.91 8.37
N SER A 523 1.48 -13.71 7.81
CA SER A 523 2.36 -13.40 6.69
C SER A 523 3.08 -12.07 6.86
N THR A 524 4.32 -12.01 6.35
CA THR A 524 4.97 -10.77 5.93
C THR A 524 4.63 -10.53 4.45
N ARG A 525 5.35 -9.62 3.78
CA ARG A 525 5.23 -9.43 2.33
C ARG A 525 5.65 -10.64 1.50
N VAL A 526 6.50 -11.53 2.03
CA VAL A 526 7.20 -12.56 1.25
C VAL A 526 7.44 -13.87 2.03
N ALA A 527 6.98 -13.97 3.28
CA ALA A 527 7.09 -15.17 4.09
C ALA A 527 5.81 -15.44 4.90
N PHE A 528 5.66 -16.68 5.34
CA PHE A 528 4.56 -17.17 6.17
C PHE A 528 5.07 -17.77 7.48
N ALA A 529 4.26 -17.66 8.53
CA ALA A 529 4.45 -18.34 9.81
C ALA A 529 3.13 -19.01 10.25
N ALA A 530 3.14 -20.35 10.34
CA ALA A 530 2.02 -21.15 10.83
C ALA A 530 2.18 -21.43 12.33
N VAL A 531 1.19 -21.05 13.15
CA VAL A 531 1.08 -21.44 14.55
C VAL A 531 0.20 -22.68 14.65
N LYS A 532 0.74 -23.73 15.29
CA LYS A 532 0.06 -25.01 15.50
C LYS A 532 -0.73 -25.03 16.82
N GLU A 533 -1.61 -26.01 17.00
CA GLU A 533 -2.45 -26.16 18.20
C GLU A 533 -1.64 -26.34 19.51
N ASN A 534 -0.43 -26.91 19.43
CA ASN A 534 0.51 -27.01 20.56
C ASN A 534 1.33 -25.72 20.79
N GLY A 535 1.05 -24.64 20.06
CA GLY A 535 1.80 -23.39 20.08
C GLY A 535 3.20 -23.49 19.46
N SER A 536 3.50 -24.50 18.65
CA SER A 536 4.74 -24.53 17.86
C SER A 536 4.59 -23.69 16.58
N VAL A 537 5.69 -23.13 16.06
CA VAL A 537 5.69 -22.35 14.81
C VAL A 537 6.46 -23.07 13.69
N VAL A 538 5.94 -23.00 12.47
CA VAL A 538 6.60 -23.44 11.23
C VAL A 538 6.63 -22.27 10.26
N THR A 539 7.79 -21.91 9.71
CA THR A 539 7.97 -20.77 8.80
C THR A 539 8.41 -21.22 7.40
N TRP A 540 8.08 -20.44 6.37
CA TRP A 540 8.54 -20.65 5.00
C TRP A 540 8.38 -19.40 4.13
N GLY A 541 8.96 -19.42 2.93
CA GLY A 541 9.14 -18.26 2.06
C GLY A 541 10.54 -17.69 2.16
N ASN A 542 10.71 -16.40 1.85
CA ASN A 542 12.01 -15.77 1.75
C ASN A 542 12.76 -15.87 3.10
N ALA A 543 13.97 -16.44 3.07
CA ALA A 543 14.71 -16.79 4.28
C ALA A 543 15.01 -15.57 5.18
N GLU A 544 15.53 -14.50 4.58
CA GLU A 544 15.92 -13.25 5.26
C GLU A 544 14.68 -12.51 5.79
N ASP A 545 13.57 -12.51 5.04
CA ASP A 545 12.35 -11.75 5.34
C ASP A 545 11.31 -12.55 6.18
N GLY A 546 11.80 -13.48 7.00
CA GLY A 546 11.03 -14.20 8.03
C GLY A 546 10.63 -15.65 7.69
N GLY A 547 11.08 -16.17 6.55
CA GLY A 547 10.84 -17.54 6.11
C GLY A 547 11.71 -18.58 6.81
N ASP A 548 12.91 -18.22 7.27
CA ASP A 548 13.77 -19.10 8.08
C ASP A 548 13.66 -18.79 9.57
N SER A 549 13.37 -19.82 10.36
CA SER A 549 13.39 -19.78 11.82
C SER A 549 14.17 -20.95 12.44
N ARG A 550 15.03 -21.63 11.66
CA ARG A 550 15.76 -22.84 12.10
C ARG A 550 16.60 -22.62 13.36
N ILE A 551 17.25 -21.46 13.48
CA ILE A 551 18.05 -21.09 14.67
C ILE A 551 17.20 -20.91 15.94
N LEU A 552 15.88 -20.69 15.80
CA LEU A 552 14.93 -20.47 16.89
C LEU A 552 14.05 -21.70 17.18
N GLN A 553 14.32 -22.85 16.58
CA GLN A 553 13.46 -24.03 16.64
C GLN A 553 13.11 -24.47 18.08
N GLN A 554 14.05 -24.33 19.03
CA GLN A 554 13.78 -24.60 20.45
C GLN A 554 12.84 -23.56 21.08
N GLN A 555 13.02 -22.27 20.77
CA GLN A 555 12.20 -21.18 21.31
C GLN A 555 10.77 -21.21 20.74
N LEU A 556 10.62 -21.63 19.48
CA LEU A 556 9.36 -21.73 18.75
C LEU A 556 8.74 -23.14 18.78
N SER A 557 9.25 -24.06 19.61
CA SER A 557 8.77 -25.45 19.69
C SER A 557 7.41 -25.61 20.38
N SER A 558 7.01 -24.66 21.23
CA SER A 558 5.73 -24.66 21.94
C SER A 558 5.41 -23.31 22.57
N GLY A 559 4.14 -23.12 22.95
CA GLY A 559 3.70 -22.01 23.79
C GLY A 559 3.71 -20.63 23.12
N VAL A 560 3.70 -20.54 21.79
CA VAL A 560 3.39 -19.29 21.06
C VAL A 560 1.88 -19.07 21.02
N ARG A 561 1.42 -17.98 21.65
CA ARG A 561 0.01 -17.59 21.72
C ARG A 561 -0.44 -16.89 20.44
N GLN A 562 0.38 -15.94 19.99
CA GLN A 562 0.08 -15.01 18.90
C GLN A 562 1.37 -14.56 18.20
N VAL A 563 1.28 -14.36 16.89
CA VAL A 563 2.36 -13.79 16.07
C VAL A 563 1.89 -12.45 15.49
N PHE A 564 2.84 -11.54 15.31
CA PHE A 564 2.68 -10.23 14.70
C PHE A 564 3.73 -10.10 13.59
N SER A 565 3.45 -9.30 12.56
CA SER A 565 4.39 -9.06 11.46
C SER A 565 4.54 -7.57 11.17
N THR A 566 5.76 -7.16 10.85
CA THR A 566 6.03 -5.97 10.03
C THR A 566 5.97 -6.38 8.56
N ASP A 567 6.43 -5.52 7.65
CA ASP A 567 6.43 -5.85 6.23
C ASP A 567 7.37 -7.01 5.87
N ILE A 568 8.44 -7.28 6.63
CA ILE A 568 9.44 -8.35 6.37
C ILE A 568 10.07 -8.98 7.65
N ALA A 569 9.46 -8.82 8.81
CA ALA A 569 9.86 -9.53 10.04
C ALA A 569 8.65 -9.96 10.88
N PHE A 570 8.88 -10.86 11.84
CA PHE A 570 7.88 -11.43 12.74
C PHE A 570 8.28 -11.26 14.21
N ALA A 571 7.26 -11.16 15.07
CA ALA A 571 7.39 -11.21 16.52
C ALA A 571 6.30 -12.15 17.11
N ALA A 572 6.72 -13.17 17.86
CA ALA A 572 5.84 -14.13 18.53
C ALA A 572 5.76 -13.84 20.04
N VAL A 573 4.56 -13.62 20.54
CA VAL A 573 4.28 -13.52 21.99
C VAL A 573 3.94 -14.91 22.52
N LYS A 574 4.67 -15.34 23.55
CA LYS A 574 4.48 -16.62 24.23
C LYS A 574 3.51 -16.53 25.41
N GLU A 575 3.00 -17.67 25.87
CA GLU A 575 2.07 -17.77 27.01
C GLU A 575 2.66 -17.24 28.33
N ASN A 576 4.00 -17.24 28.48
CA ASN A 576 4.70 -16.65 29.63
C ASN A 576 4.98 -15.14 29.47
N GLY A 577 4.43 -14.48 28.45
CA GLY A 577 4.67 -13.07 28.16
C GLY A 577 6.07 -12.75 27.64
N SER A 578 6.86 -13.75 27.22
CA SER A 578 8.13 -13.52 26.50
C SER A 578 7.89 -13.29 24.99
N VAL A 579 8.79 -12.57 24.33
CA VAL A 579 8.75 -12.35 22.87
C VAL A 579 9.97 -12.98 22.19
N VAL A 580 9.73 -13.58 21.03
CA VAL A 580 10.75 -14.14 20.12
C VAL A 580 10.57 -13.49 18.76
N THR A 581 11.63 -12.93 18.18
CA THR A 581 11.60 -12.21 16.88
C THR A 581 12.45 -12.90 15.83
N TRP A 582 12.12 -12.73 14.54
CA TRP A 582 12.92 -13.21 13.41
C TRP A 582 12.54 -12.52 12.10
N GLY A 583 13.35 -12.74 11.05
CA GLY A 583 13.27 -12.05 9.77
C GLY A 583 14.24 -10.86 9.73
N HIS A 584 13.98 -9.90 8.83
CA HIS A 584 14.96 -8.86 8.53
C HIS A 584 15.29 -8.00 9.77
N ALA A 585 16.57 -7.90 10.12
CA ALA A 585 17.04 -7.24 11.34
C ALA A 585 16.48 -5.81 11.49
N ASP A 586 16.70 -4.97 10.48
CA ASP A 586 16.20 -3.58 10.43
C ASP A 586 14.68 -3.45 10.55
N CYS A 587 13.90 -4.51 10.30
CA CYS A 587 12.44 -4.48 10.39
C CYS A 587 11.90 -5.04 11.71
N GLY A 588 12.78 -5.18 12.71
CA GLY A 588 12.47 -5.71 14.03
C GLY A 588 12.56 -7.24 14.14
N GLY A 589 13.22 -7.89 13.18
CA GLY A 589 13.60 -9.30 13.29
C GLY A 589 14.69 -9.53 14.34
N ASP A 590 15.58 -8.55 14.51
CA ASP A 590 16.51 -8.46 15.65
C ASP A 590 15.90 -7.64 16.79
N SER A 591 15.95 -8.19 18.00
CA SER A 591 15.57 -7.52 19.25
C SER A 591 16.62 -7.66 20.36
N GLU A 592 17.87 -8.04 20.06
CA GLU A 592 18.92 -8.29 21.05
C GLU A 592 19.08 -7.11 22.04
N SER A 593 19.11 -5.89 21.52
CA SER A 593 19.21 -4.65 22.30
C SER A 593 18.09 -4.42 23.34
N VAL A 594 16.93 -5.07 23.18
CA VAL A 594 15.79 -4.99 24.10
C VAL A 594 15.36 -6.35 24.66
N GLN A 595 16.09 -7.44 24.37
CA GLN A 595 15.65 -8.81 24.66
C GLN A 595 15.39 -9.07 26.15
N GLN A 596 16.16 -8.42 27.04
CA GLN A 596 15.94 -8.49 28.49
C GLN A 596 14.59 -7.88 28.91
N GLN A 597 14.15 -6.80 28.22
CA GLN A 597 12.87 -6.16 28.46
C GLN A 597 11.70 -6.99 27.89
N LEU A 598 11.95 -7.75 26.83
CA LEU A 598 11.00 -8.67 26.18
C LEU A 598 10.98 -10.09 26.78
N SER A 599 11.75 -10.36 27.83
CA SER A 599 11.89 -11.70 28.43
C SER A 599 10.64 -12.19 29.19
N SER A 600 9.74 -11.29 29.62
CA SER A 600 8.52 -11.61 30.35
C SER A 600 7.54 -10.43 30.40
N GLY A 601 6.27 -10.73 30.70
CA GLY A 601 5.24 -9.72 30.99
C GLY A 601 4.82 -8.86 29.80
N VAL A 602 5.07 -9.26 28.55
CA VAL A 602 4.49 -8.62 27.35
C VAL A 602 3.06 -9.11 27.15
N ARG A 603 2.10 -8.19 27.24
CA ARG A 603 0.67 -8.48 27.05
C ARG A 603 0.27 -8.45 25.58
N GLN A 604 0.77 -7.46 24.85
CA GLN A 604 0.41 -7.19 23.46
C GLN A 604 1.57 -6.58 22.70
N VAL A 605 1.66 -6.89 21.40
CA VAL A 605 2.58 -6.24 20.45
C VAL A 605 1.76 -5.52 19.39
N PHE A 606 2.32 -4.44 18.87
CA PHE A 606 1.85 -3.66 17.73
C PHE A 606 2.98 -3.60 16.71
N SER A 607 2.66 -3.46 15.43
CA SER A 607 3.65 -3.34 14.36
C SER A 607 3.35 -2.15 13.45
N THR A 608 4.41 -1.51 12.96
CA THR A 608 4.39 -0.62 11.80
C THR A 608 4.83 -1.40 10.56
N ARG A 609 5.10 -0.69 9.46
CA ARG A 609 5.78 -1.28 8.30
C ARG A 609 7.16 -1.84 8.64
N MET A 610 7.90 -1.25 9.59
CA MET A 610 9.35 -1.49 9.78
C MET A 610 9.77 -1.65 11.25
N ALA A 611 8.85 -1.60 12.21
CA ALA A 611 9.16 -1.65 13.64
C ALA A 611 8.03 -2.31 14.46
N PHE A 612 8.34 -2.69 15.69
CA PHE A 612 7.39 -3.22 16.66
C PHE A 612 7.38 -2.37 17.95
N ALA A 613 6.24 -2.41 18.65
CA ALA A 613 6.08 -1.88 20.00
C ALA A 613 5.37 -2.92 20.87
N ALA A 614 5.97 -3.31 21.99
CA ALA A 614 5.39 -4.20 23.00
C ALA A 614 4.88 -3.40 24.19
N VAL A 615 3.63 -3.66 24.62
CA VAL A 615 3.05 -3.14 25.86
C VAL A 615 3.11 -4.21 26.93
N LYS A 616 3.71 -3.87 28.07
CA LYS A 616 3.89 -4.75 29.21
C LYS A 616 2.74 -4.68 30.21
N GLU A 617 2.64 -5.69 31.08
CA GLU A 617 1.62 -5.79 32.14
C GLU A 617 1.67 -4.62 33.13
N ASN A 618 2.85 -4.03 33.34
CA ASN A 618 3.07 -2.84 34.17
C ASN A 618 2.94 -1.52 33.39
N GLY A 619 2.26 -1.51 32.25
CA GLY A 619 2.01 -0.32 31.42
C GLY A 619 3.18 0.10 30.51
N SER A 620 4.42 -0.29 30.84
CA SER A 620 5.60 0.18 30.09
C SER A 620 5.65 -0.32 28.65
N VAL A 621 6.21 0.52 27.77
CA VAL A 621 6.35 0.24 26.33
C VAL A 621 7.82 0.02 25.95
N VAL A 622 8.05 -0.99 25.11
CA VAL A 622 9.36 -1.36 24.54
C VAL A 622 9.25 -1.36 23.02
N THR A 623 10.07 -0.56 22.32
CA THR A 623 10.09 -0.51 20.84
C THR A 623 11.39 -1.10 20.28
N TRP A 624 11.34 -1.63 19.05
CA TRP A 624 12.52 -2.09 18.31
C TRP A 624 12.25 -2.18 16.80
N GLY A 625 13.30 -2.39 16.01
CA GLY A 625 13.29 -2.30 14.55
C GLY A 625 13.76 -0.92 14.06
N ASN A 626 13.37 -0.54 12.84
CA ASN A 626 13.92 0.64 12.18
C ASN A 626 13.60 1.92 12.98
N ALA A 627 14.61 2.71 13.33
CA ALA A 627 14.43 3.95 14.09
C ALA A 627 13.43 4.91 13.42
N GLY A 628 13.61 5.19 12.12
CA GLY A 628 12.69 6.00 11.33
C GLY A 628 11.32 5.36 11.10
N GLY A 629 11.20 4.04 11.31
CA GLY A 629 9.95 3.26 11.26
C GLY A 629 9.17 3.21 12.57
N GLY A 630 9.64 3.87 13.64
CA GLY A 630 9.06 3.83 14.98
C GLY A 630 9.74 2.87 15.95
N GLY A 631 10.94 2.35 15.61
CA GLY A 631 11.72 1.47 16.47
C GLY A 631 12.46 2.21 17.60
N ASP A 632 12.72 3.52 17.44
CA ASP A 632 13.31 4.37 18.48
C ASP A 632 12.22 5.17 19.20
N SER A 633 12.11 4.97 20.52
CA SER A 633 11.22 5.70 21.41
C SER A 633 11.95 6.53 22.47
N GLN A 634 13.29 6.65 22.43
CA GLN A 634 14.06 7.28 23.52
C GLN A 634 13.62 8.72 23.82
N GLY A 635 13.32 9.51 22.78
CA GLY A 635 12.83 10.88 22.92
C GLY A 635 11.46 11.03 23.60
N ILE A 636 10.70 9.94 23.77
CA ILE A 636 9.37 9.92 24.41
C ILE A 636 9.28 8.91 25.57
N GLN A 637 10.37 8.23 25.94
CA GLN A 637 10.33 7.08 26.86
C GLN A 637 9.78 7.45 28.26
N GLN A 638 10.02 8.67 28.75
CA GLN A 638 9.43 9.15 30.00
C GLN A 638 7.90 9.28 29.94
N GLN A 639 7.35 9.65 28.77
CA GLN A 639 5.89 9.72 28.56
C GLN A 639 5.26 8.33 28.39
N LEU A 640 6.05 7.34 27.96
CA LEU A 640 5.66 5.93 27.82
C LEU A 640 5.83 5.09 29.11
N SER A 641 6.38 5.67 30.17
CA SER A 641 6.62 4.99 31.46
C SER A 641 5.97 5.66 32.67
N SER A 642 5.18 6.73 32.45
CA SER A 642 4.46 7.49 33.47
C SER A 642 2.93 7.27 33.46
N GLY A 643 2.46 6.11 32.99
CA GLY A 643 1.04 5.75 32.86
C GLY A 643 0.65 4.59 33.76
#